data_AF-A9FPX7-F1
#
_entry.id   AF-A9FPX7-F1
#
_cell.length_a   1.000
_cell.length_b   1.000
_cell.length_c   1.000
_cell.angle_alpha   90.00
_cell.angle_beta   90.00
_cell.angle_gamma   90.00
#
_symmetry.space_group_name_H-M   'P 1'
#
loop_
_entity.id
_entity.type
_entity.pdbx_description
1 polymer ?
#
loop_
_entity_poly.entity_id
_entity_poly.type
_entity_poly.pdbx_seq_one_letter_code
_entity_poly.pdbx_strand_id
1 'polypeptide(L)'
;MDSYFVVRDVLSRLVAASALLVALAAGRSAEAASSFTLFESGHVRPLALSPDGKLLFAVNTPDNHLEVYRVKDQGIEHRASIPVGLEPVAVAARSDTEVWVVNHLSDSVSVVELTQGARSGRVVRTLLVGDEPRDIVFAGPGRRRAFITTAHRGQNIPFDPQLTTPGVGRADVWVFDADRLGSTLAGVPLTIVTLFSDTPRALAVTPDGSKVYAAAFHSGNRTTALHEGIIPNGGEAAGGVPGPATNVEGIPHPETGLIVKFNGSHWVDELNRVWDSSVRLSLPDKDVFVIDANASPPRQLPGAAGFYTGVGTILYNMVVNPVSGKVYVSNTEAGNEKRFEGPGIFAGQTVRGHLHESRITVLGPAGSVTPRHLNKHIDYDACCAPVPNAENQKSLALPQQMAVTKDGKTLYVATIGSSKIGVFSTAALENDTFVPSASKQIPVPGGGPTGLLLDEARRRLYTITRFDNAISILSTTTKSEIAHVPMHNPEPPSVVAGRRFLYDASFESSHGDSSCASCHVYGDFDSLAWDLGNPDGVVADIPGPFESHPLDFGIPDTHHPMKGPMTTQSLRGMANHGPMHWRGDRTGGDEEPSAHPDSGTFDEVTAFMEFQAAFTDLLGRSEFIPEADMQAFADFILQVTYPPNPIRALDNSLTPAQQAGRSFFFNNVSDFSEEGTCVSCHVLDRHGNEEFGVDAPGFFGSDGRYTFDLETEAFKSPHFRNLYQKVGMFGMANNDLFPGSDAHVGDQVRGFGFNNEGGVPTLFRFVSSATPDMGFNQSPLTPGGFPPGPEGEVMRREVEQFLLAFDSNLAPIVGQQVTLTRHNAAAVGPRIDLLRARADAGECDLVVKGSHDHETAGFLYVGAGLFVGDRLCDAPIRDAALRHRASRNRGELTYTCVPPGSGVRIGLDRDGDGFRDGDEEDEGSDPADPSSTP
;
A
#
# COMPACT_ATOMS: atom_id res chain seq x y z
N MET A 1 -58.56 -39.80 38.07
CA MET A 1 -57.25 -39.31 38.53
C MET A 1 -56.23 -40.32 38.06
N ASP A 2 -55.70 -40.18 36.84
CA ASP A 2 -54.54 -40.93 36.31
C ASP A 2 -54.30 -40.54 34.83
N SER A 3 -54.19 -39.24 34.55
CA SER A 3 -53.84 -38.75 33.20
C SER A 3 -53.10 -37.41 33.20
N TYR A 4 -52.73 -36.88 34.39
CA TYR A 4 -52.08 -35.57 34.52
C TYR A 4 -50.56 -35.63 34.76
N PHE A 5 -49.99 -36.82 34.96
CA PHE A 5 -48.56 -36.98 35.28
C PHE A 5 -47.68 -37.36 34.08
N VAL A 6 -48.24 -37.83 32.96
CA VAL A 6 -47.43 -38.25 31.79
C VAL A 6 -47.17 -37.10 30.81
N VAL A 7 -48.02 -36.08 30.78
CA VAL A 7 -47.86 -34.94 29.85
C VAL A 7 -46.78 -33.95 30.33
N ARG A 8 -46.54 -33.86 31.64
CA ARG A 8 -45.57 -32.90 32.20
C ARG A 8 -44.12 -33.35 32.03
N ASP A 9 -43.84 -34.66 32.08
CA ASP A 9 -42.48 -35.19 31.91
C ASP A 9 -42.05 -35.21 30.43
N VAL A 10 -43.00 -35.38 29.50
CA VAL A 10 -42.73 -35.32 28.04
C VAL A 10 -42.53 -33.88 27.56
N LEU A 11 -43.30 -32.89 28.05
CA LEU A 11 -43.07 -31.47 27.73
C LEU A 11 -41.78 -30.92 28.35
N SER A 12 -41.39 -31.37 29.55
CA SER A 12 -40.13 -30.95 30.18
C SER A 12 -38.91 -31.47 29.42
N ARG A 13 -38.99 -32.70 28.88
CA ARG A 13 -37.93 -33.30 28.07
C ARG A 13 -37.89 -32.75 26.63
N LEU A 14 -39.02 -32.34 26.06
CA LEU A 14 -39.06 -31.65 24.76
C LEU A 14 -38.51 -30.22 24.84
N VAL A 15 -38.80 -29.46 25.91
CA VAL A 15 -38.23 -28.12 26.10
C VAL A 15 -36.72 -28.18 26.43
N ALA A 16 -36.28 -29.18 27.19
CA ALA A 16 -34.86 -29.41 27.43
C ALA A 16 -34.11 -29.90 26.17
N ALA A 17 -34.74 -30.75 25.33
CA ALA A 17 -34.16 -31.18 24.06
C ALA A 17 -34.12 -30.04 23.02
N SER A 18 -35.11 -29.15 22.99
CA SER A 18 -35.09 -27.95 22.12
C SER A 18 -34.09 -26.88 22.61
N ALA A 19 -33.88 -26.73 23.92
CA ALA A 19 -32.83 -25.86 24.46
C ALA A 19 -31.42 -26.43 24.22
N LEU A 20 -31.24 -27.76 24.28
CA LEU A 20 -29.98 -28.40 23.92
C LEU A 20 -29.73 -28.38 22.41
N LEU A 21 -30.75 -28.47 21.56
CA LEU A 21 -30.61 -28.37 20.09
C LEU A 21 -30.39 -26.92 19.59
N VAL A 22 -30.86 -25.89 20.32
CA VAL A 22 -30.48 -24.49 20.05
C VAL A 22 -29.07 -24.19 20.58
N ALA A 23 -28.63 -24.81 21.67
CA ALA A 23 -27.24 -24.72 22.14
C ALA A 23 -26.25 -25.54 21.28
N LEU A 24 -26.68 -26.66 20.66
CA LEU A 24 -25.87 -27.49 19.76
C LEU A 24 -25.91 -27.03 18.29
N ALA A 25 -26.80 -26.11 17.93
CA ALA A 25 -26.75 -25.37 16.66
C ALA A 25 -25.97 -24.05 16.76
N ALA A 26 -25.62 -23.61 17.97
CA ALA A 26 -24.77 -22.45 18.26
C ALA A 26 -23.28 -22.82 18.47
N GLY A 27 -22.91 -24.05 18.11
CA GLY A 27 -21.54 -24.56 18.20
C GLY A 27 -21.12 -25.20 16.89
N ARG A 28 -21.25 -24.49 15.77
CA ARG A 28 -20.15 -24.58 14.80
C ARG A 28 -19.01 -23.86 15.49
N SER A 29 -18.02 -24.62 15.95
CA SER A 29 -16.67 -24.08 15.99
C SER A 29 -16.41 -23.59 14.56
N ALA A 30 -16.73 -22.33 14.28
CA ALA A 30 -15.98 -21.62 13.28
C ALA A 30 -14.53 -21.82 13.72
N GLU A 31 -13.72 -22.46 12.90
CA GLU A 31 -12.28 -22.19 12.96
C GLU A 31 -12.16 -20.68 13.12
N ALA A 32 -11.52 -20.25 14.20
CA ALA A 32 -11.43 -18.84 14.51
C ALA A 32 -10.67 -18.19 13.35
N ALA A 33 -11.39 -17.52 12.45
CA ALA A 33 -10.79 -16.68 11.44
C ALA A 33 -9.76 -15.78 12.14
N SER A 34 -8.59 -15.60 11.53
CA SER A 34 -7.51 -14.80 12.11
C SER A 34 -8.08 -13.47 12.63
N SER A 35 -7.84 -13.16 13.91
CA SER A 35 -8.29 -11.92 14.54
C SER A 35 -7.52 -10.69 14.05
N PHE A 36 -6.52 -10.89 13.19
CA PHE A 36 -5.65 -9.88 12.61
C PHE A 36 -5.67 -9.93 11.08
N THR A 37 -5.81 -8.75 10.45
CA THR A 37 -5.71 -8.57 9.00
C THR A 37 -4.54 -7.65 8.70
N LEU A 38 -3.60 -8.11 7.85
CA LEU A 38 -2.35 -7.40 7.56
C LEU A 38 -2.43 -6.61 6.24
N PHE A 39 -2.29 -5.29 6.32
CA PHE A 39 -2.25 -4.40 5.14
C PHE A 39 -0.84 -3.90 4.79
N GLU A 40 0.08 -3.95 5.75
CA GLU A 40 1.47 -3.47 5.63
C GLU A 40 1.55 -1.98 5.21
N SER A 41 0.81 -1.10 5.88
CA SER A 41 0.85 0.35 5.58
C SER A 41 2.19 0.98 5.94
N GLY A 42 2.76 1.77 5.03
CA GLY A 42 4.04 2.44 5.24
C GLY A 42 3.94 3.73 6.04
N HIS A 43 4.63 3.82 7.19
CA HIS A 43 4.73 5.03 8.01
C HIS A 43 5.31 6.25 7.26
N VAL A 44 4.86 7.45 7.63
CA VAL A 44 5.41 8.72 7.12
C VAL A 44 6.00 9.58 8.24
N ARG A 45 5.24 9.78 9.32
CA ARG A 45 5.67 10.56 10.50
C ARG A 45 5.11 9.95 11.77
N PRO A 46 5.56 8.75 12.15
CA PRO A 46 4.90 7.99 13.19
C PRO A 46 5.26 8.45 14.62
N LEU A 47 6.08 9.51 14.78
CA LEU A 47 6.47 10.09 16.07
C LEU A 47 6.25 11.61 16.10
N ALA A 48 5.79 12.14 17.24
CA ALA A 48 5.75 13.57 17.53
C ALA A 48 6.04 13.88 19.01
N LEU A 49 6.61 15.05 19.29
CA LEU A 49 6.72 15.59 20.67
C LEU A 49 5.62 16.62 20.92
N SER A 50 5.16 16.71 22.16
CA SER A 50 4.41 17.88 22.61
C SER A 50 5.25 19.15 22.46
N PRO A 51 4.62 20.32 22.22
CA PRO A 51 5.33 21.60 22.16
C PRO A 51 6.24 21.88 23.37
N ASP A 52 5.86 21.46 24.57
CA ASP A 52 6.67 21.60 25.78
C ASP A 52 7.78 20.54 25.95
N GLY A 53 7.84 19.54 25.05
CA GLY A 53 8.83 18.47 25.04
C GLY A 53 8.73 17.49 26.22
N LYS A 54 7.59 17.43 26.91
CA LYS A 54 7.34 16.51 28.04
C LYS A 54 6.63 15.22 27.65
N LEU A 55 5.95 15.20 26.51
CA LEU A 55 5.26 14.01 26.00
C LEU A 55 5.82 13.62 24.63
N LEU A 56 5.95 12.32 24.42
CA LEU A 56 6.23 11.69 23.14
C LEU A 56 4.98 10.92 22.72
N PHE A 57 4.60 11.09 21.46
CA PHE A 57 3.47 10.43 20.82
C PHE A 57 3.99 9.48 19.76
N ALA A 58 3.46 8.26 19.72
CA ALA A 58 3.78 7.25 18.72
C ALA A 58 2.48 6.66 18.15
N VAL A 59 2.44 6.43 16.85
CA VAL A 59 1.37 5.60 16.26
C VAL A 59 1.77 4.13 16.38
N ASN A 60 0.89 3.33 16.95
CA ASN A 60 1.00 1.87 16.97
C ASN A 60 0.08 1.31 15.88
N THR A 61 0.63 1.19 14.68
CA THR A 61 -0.09 0.81 13.46
C THR A 61 -0.84 -0.52 13.56
N PRO A 62 -0.21 -1.63 13.98
CA PRO A 62 -0.92 -2.91 14.05
C PRO A 62 -2.03 -2.93 15.11
N ASP A 63 -1.92 -2.08 16.13
CA ASP A 63 -2.88 -2.01 17.22
C ASP A 63 -3.96 -0.94 17.03
N ASN A 64 -3.83 -0.05 16.03
CA ASN A 64 -4.78 1.06 15.78
C ASN A 64 -4.87 2.06 16.95
N HIS A 65 -3.73 2.34 17.58
CA HIS A 65 -3.64 3.22 18.77
C HIS A 65 -2.66 4.38 18.60
N LEU A 66 -2.96 5.46 19.30
CA LEU A 66 -1.99 6.50 19.66
C LEU A 66 -1.41 6.16 21.04
N GLU A 67 -0.12 5.89 21.09
CA GLU A 67 0.63 5.69 22.32
C GLU A 67 1.18 7.02 22.84
N VAL A 68 1.02 7.24 24.14
CA VAL A 68 1.44 8.45 24.83
C VAL A 68 2.47 8.10 25.89
N TYR A 69 3.64 8.73 25.82
CA TYR A 69 4.71 8.55 26.79
C TYR A 69 5.11 9.87 27.43
N ARG A 70 5.43 9.84 28.73
CA ARG A 70 6.16 10.93 29.37
C ARG A 70 7.65 10.78 29.12
N VAL A 71 8.26 11.85 28.63
CA VAL A 71 9.71 11.95 28.45
C VAL A 71 10.40 12.17 29.80
N LYS A 72 11.44 11.38 30.08
CA LYS A 72 12.26 11.46 31.30
C LYS A 72 13.69 11.86 30.97
N ASP A 73 14.49 12.09 32.01
CA ASP A 73 15.94 12.28 31.84
C ASP A 73 16.60 11.02 31.27
N GLN A 74 16.11 9.84 31.66
CA GLN A 74 16.55 8.54 31.18
C GLN A 74 15.33 7.77 30.64
N GLY A 75 15.08 7.89 29.35
CA GLY A 75 14.06 7.10 28.64
C GLY A 75 12.68 7.75 28.60
N ILE A 76 11.67 6.91 28.42
CA ILE A 76 10.25 7.29 28.35
C ILE A 76 9.43 6.38 29.27
N GLU A 77 8.30 6.89 29.77
CA GLU A 77 7.36 6.16 30.63
C GLU A 77 6.00 6.18 29.94
N HIS A 78 5.42 5.02 29.66
CA HIS A 78 4.08 4.93 29.07
C HIS A 78 3.03 5.60 29.96
N ARG A 79 2.00 6.20 29.35
CA ARG A 79 0.97 6.98 30.04
C ARG A 79 -0.45 6.64 29.61
N ALA A 80 -0.66 6.37 28.33
CA ALA A 80 -1.97 6.05 27.78
C ALA A 80 -1.82 5.41 26.41
N SER A 81 -2.73 4.48 26.10
CA SER A 81 -3.03 4.01 24.74
C SER A 81 -4.42 4.53 24.39
N ILE A 82 -4.58 5.19 23.24
CA ILE A 82 -5.84 5.82 22.83
C ILE A 82 -6.27 5.22 21.48
N PRO A 83 -7.42 4.54 21.39
CA PRO A 83 -7.88 3.94 20.14
C PRO A 83 -8.19 5.04 19.11
N VAL A 84 -7.69 4.86 17.89
CA VAL A 84 -7.89 5.78 16.75
C VAL A 84 -8.51 5.03 15.56
N GLY A 85 -8.24 5.46 14.32
CA GLY A 85 -8.68 4.73 13.13
C GLY A 85 -7.68 3.64 12.76
N LEU A 86 -8.03 2.85 11.75
CA LEU A 86 -7.20 1.74 11.30
C LEU A 86 -5.96 2.21 10.54
N GLU A 87 -4.86 1.49 10.73
CA GLU A 87 -3.55 1.74 10.10
C GLU A 87 -3.06 3.20 10.31
N PRO A 88 -2.87 3.68 11.56
CA PRO A 88 -2.36 5.02 11.81
C PRO A 88 -0.90 5.18 11.38
N VAL A 89 -0.60 6.09 10.44
CA VAL A 89 0.75 6.21 9.81
C VAL A 89 1.49 7.52 10.11
N ALA A 90 0.78 8.51 10.64
CA ALA A 90 1.37 9.80 11.00
C ALA A 90 0.67 10.46 12.20
N VAL A 91 1.42 11.23 12.98
CA VAL A 91 0.93 11.98 14.14
C VAL A 91 1.54 13.38 14.19
N ALA A 92 0.73 14.37 14.59
CA ALA A 92 1.18 15.72 14.88
C ALA A 92 0.55 16.27 16.16
N ALA A 93 1.39 16.79 17.07
CA ALA A 93 0.94 17.50 18.25
C ALA A 93 0.68 18.98 17.91
N ARG A 94 -0.57 19.41 18.06
CA ARG A 94 -0.96 20.81 17.86
C ARG A 94 -0.70 21.64 19.11
N SER A 95 -0.96 21.06 20.27
CA SER A 95 -0.72 21.63 21.60
C SER A 95 -0.23 20.53 22.55
N ASP A 96 0.01 20.87 23.82
CA ASP A 96 0.36 19.87 24.84
C ASP A 96 -0.81 18.92 25.19
N THR A 97 -2.02 19.21 24.72
CA THR A 97 -3.24 18.44 25.02
C THR A 97 -4.09 18.07 23.79
N GLU A 98 -3.65 18.41 22.58
CA GLU A 98 -4.38 18.13 21.34
C GLU A 98 -3.44 17.54 20.30
N VAL A 99 -3.75 16.32 19.85
CA VAL A 99 -2.92 15.51 18.95
C VAL A 99 -3.78 15.03 17.79
N TRP A 100 -3.27 15.11 16.57
CA TRP A 100 -3.98 14.66 15.37
C TRP A 100 -3.26 13.46 14.77
N VAL A 101 -4.01 12.40 14.47
CA VAL A 101 -3.50 11.12 13.97
C VAL A 101 -4.13 10.81 12.62
N VAL A 102 -3.30 10.50 11.63
CA VAL A 102 -3.72 10.13 10.28
C VAL A 102 -3.88 8.62 10.18
N ASN A 103 -5.09 8.17 9.86
CA ASN A 103 -5.46 6.76 9.77
C ASN A 103 -5.60 6.36 8.30
N HIS A 104 -4.62 5.61 7.79
CA HIS A 104 -4.45 5.34 6.37
C HIS A 104 -5.60 4.54 5.77
N LEU A 105 -6.00 3.44 6.43
CA LEU A 105 -7.08 2.57 5.94
C LEU A 105 -8.46 3.17 6.22
N SER A 106 -8.60 3.98 7.26
CA SER A 106 -9.88 4.57 7.65
C SER A 106 -10.24 5.85 6.90
N ASP A 107 -9.43 6.30 5.93
CA ASP A 107 -9.60 7.55 5.18
C ASP A 107 -9.92 8.76 6.07
N SER A 108 -9.23 8.84 7.21
CA SER A 108 -9.61 9.79 8.25
C SER A 108 -8.45 10.31 9.08
N VAL A 109 -8.74 11.41 9.79
CA VAL A 109 -7.88 11.98 10.82
C VAL A 109 -8.61 12.02 12.15
N SER A 110 -8.03 11.38 13.17
CA SER A 110 -8.50 11.41 14.56
C SER A 110 -7.91 12.62 15.29
N VAL A 111 -8.75 13.50 15.81
CA VAL A 111 -8.37 14.59 16.71
C VAL A 111 -8.58 14.13 18.14
N VAL A 112 -7.48 14.00 18.86
CA VAL A 112 -7.41 13.47 20.21
C VAL A 112 -7.19 14.60 21.21
N GLU A 113 -8.04 14.66 22.23
CA GLU A 113 -7.87 15.52 23.40
C GLU A 113 -7.36 14.70 24.59
N LEU A 114 -6.25 15.14 25.20
CA LEU A 114 -5.65 14.47 26.35
C LEU A 114 -6.20 15.01 27.68
N THR A 115 -6.31 14.14 28.68
CA THR A 115 -6.61 14.57 30.05
C THR A 115 -5.42 15.26 30.71
N GLN A 116 -5.66 15.94 31.83
CA GLN A 116 -4.59 16.59 32.58
C GLN A 116 -3.54 15.56 33.02
N GLY A 117 -2.28 15.80 32.65
CA GLY A 117 -1.19 14.85 32.92
C GLY A 117 -1.10 13.68 31.93
N ALA A 118 -1.95 13.67 30.89
CA ALA A 118 -1.96 12.74 29.78
C ALA A 118 -2.05 11.26 30.18
N ARG A 119 -2.81 10.95 31.24
CA ARG A 119 -3.06 9.57 31.70
C ARG A 119 -4.19 8.87 30.94
N SER A 120 -4.92 9.62 30.12
CA SER A 120 -5.95 9.14 29.22
C SER A 120 -6.21 10.20 28.15
N GLY A 121 -6.96 9.84 27.12
CA GLY A 121 -7.42 10.78 26.10
C GLY A 121 -8.65 10.26 25.38
N ARG A 122 -9.26 11.11 24.55
CA ARG A 122 -10.45 10.76 23.78
C ARG A 122 -10.37 11.35 22.38
N VAL A 123 -10.87 10.60 21.40
CA VAL A 123 -11.12 11.14 20.05
C VAL A 123 -12.32 12.06 20.15
N VAL A 124 -12.09 13.37 20.02
CA VAL A 124 -13.16 14.39 20.07
C VAL A 124 -13.72 14.70 18.68
N ARG A 125 -13.01 14.27 17.63
CA ARG A 125 -13.42 14.45 16.24
C ARG A 125 -12.70 13.46 15.34
N THR A 126 -13.44 12.82 14.44
CA THR A 126 -12.89 12.18 13.23
C THR A 126 -13.23 13.05 12.03
N LEU A 127 -12.23 13.42 11.23
CA LEU A 127 -12.39 14.11 9.94
C LEU A 127 -12.25 13.08 8.83
N LEU A 128 -13.26 12.92 7.99
CA LEU A 128 -13.14 12.11 6.76
C LEU A 128 -12.47 12.93 5.66
N VAL A 129 -11.48 12.34 5.00
CA VAL A 129 -10.69 12.96 3.92
C VAL A 129 -10.65 12.00 2.72
N GLY A 130 -9.90 12.36 1.66
CA GLY A 130 -9.70 11.46 0.53
C GLY A 130 -8.99 10.14 0.92
N ASP A 131 -9.02 9.20 -0.01
CA ASP A 131 -8.42 7.86 0.12
C ASP A 131 -6.94 7.90 0.52
N GLU A 132 -6.53 6.94 1.34
CA GLU A 132 -5.14 6.71 1.74
C GLU A 132 -4.43 7.97 2.29
N PRO A 133 -4.93 8.64 3.35
CA PRO A 133 -4.24 9.78 3.92
C PRO A 133 -2.88 9.36 4.51
N ARG A 134 -1.86 10.22 4.40
CA ARG A 134 -0.45 9.82 4.65
C ARG A 134 0.33 10.68 5.65
N ASP A 135 0.30 12.01 5.53
CA ASP A 135 1.03 12.92 6.44
C ASP A 135 0.16 14.09 6.88
N ILE A 136 0.56 14.72 7.99
CA ILE A 136 -0.08 15.92 8.51
C ILE A 136 0.96 16.91 9.05
N VAL A 137 0.79 18.19 8.71
CA VAL A 137 1.57 19.30 9.28
C VAL A 137 0.73 20.53 9.58
N PHE A 138 1.16 21.33 10.55
CA PHE A 138 0.55 22.62 10.89
C PHE A 138 1.36 23.80 10.37
N ALA A 139 0.72 24.69 9.60
CA ALA A 139 1.34 25.86 8.98
C ALA A 139 0.37 27.05 8.85
N GLY A 140 0.79 28.08 8.12
CA GLY A 140 0.03 29.31 7.90
C GLY A 140 -0.01 30.24 9.11
N PRO A 141 -0.92 31.24 9.11
CA PRO A 141 -0.99 32.24 10.16
C PRO A 141 -1.20 31.61 11.55
N GLY A 142 -0.23 31.80 12.44
CA GLY A 142 -0.24 31.22 13.78
C GLY A 142 -0.15 29.69 13.83
N ARG A 143 0.24 29.02 12.73
CA ARG A 143 0.26 27.55 12.60
C ARG A 143 -1.10 26.90 12.89
N ARG A 144 -2.19 27.59 12.51
CA ARG A 144 -3.58 27.17 12.77
C ARG A 144 -4.20 26.34 11.64
N ARG A 145 -3.46 26.11 10.55
CA ARG A 145 -3.96 25.35 9.39
C ARG A 145 -3.31 23.98 9.37
N ALA A 146 -4.13 22.93 9.38
CA ALA A 146 -3.67 21.55 9.18
C ALA A 146 -3.68 21.23 7.69
N PHE A 147 -2.58 20.68 7.18
CA PHE A 147 -2.42 20.21 5.80
C PHE A 147 -2.28 18.70 5.84
N ILE A 148 -3.10 17.97 5.07
CA ILE A 148 -3.16 16.50 5.06
C ILE A 148 -3.07 16.01 3.61
N THR A 149 -2.14 15.10 3.31
CA THR A 149 -1.99 14.47 2.00
C THR A 149 -2.94 13.31 1.81
N THR A 150 -3.65 13.25 0.67
CA THR A 150 -4.51 12.12 0.27
C THR A 150 -4.41 11.85 -1.22
N ALA A 151 -4.85 10.67 -1.67
CA ALA A 151 -5.11 10.44 -3.09
C ALA A 151 -6.29 11.30 -3.58
N HIS A 152 -6.31 11.63 -4.89
CA HIS A 152 -7.42 12.33 -5.55
C HIS A 152 -8.58 11.38 -5.91
N ARG A 153 -9.07 10.64 -4.91
CA ARG A 153 -10.14 9.63 -5.01
C ARG A 153 -10.66 9.29 -3.60
N GLY A 154 -11.61 8.37 -3.49
CA GLY A 154 -12.13 7.87 -2.21
C GLY A 154 -13.61 8.19 -1.99
N GLN A 155 -14.28 7.44 -1.12
CA GLN A 155 -15.73 7.59 -0.92
C GLN A 155 -16.14 8.86 -0.16
N ASN A 156 -15.17 9.61 0.37
CA ASN A 156 -15.40 10.80 1.19
C ASN A 156 -15.05 12.13 0.48
N ILE A 157 -14.64 12.10 -0.79
CA ILE A 157 -14.34 13.32 -1.57
C ILE A 157 -15.62 14.05 -2.00
N PRO A 158 -15.62 15.39 -2.08
CA PRO A 158 -16.81 16.17 -2.46
C PRO A 158 -16.90 16.47 -3.97
N PHE A 159 -16.11 15.80 -4.82
CA PHE A 159 -16.02 16.06 -6.26
C PHE A 159 -15.85 14.77 -7.07
N ASP A 160 -15.99 14.85 -8.40
CA ASP A 160 -15.67 13.75 -9.32
C ASP A 160 -14.14 13.65 -9.48
N PRO A 161 -13.51 12.49 -9.16
CA PRO A 161 -12.07 12.30 -9.29
C PRO A 161 -11.59 12.27 -10.75
N GLN A 162 -12.51 12.21 -11.72
CA GLN A 162 -12.20 12.24 -13.15
C GLN A 162 -11.14 11.19 -13.55
N LEU A 163 -11.26 9.97 -13.00
CA LEU A 163 -10.23 8.92 -13.11
C LEU A 163 -9.78 8.72 -14.56
N THR A 164 -10.71 8.68 -15.50
CA THR A 164 -10.45 8.40 -16.92
C THR A 164 -10.22 9.66 -17.77
N THR A 165 -9.95 10.81 -17.14
CA THR A 165 -9.67 12.07 -17.83
C THR A 165 -8.15 12.32 -17.90
N PRO A 166 -7.61 12.58 -19.11
CA PRO A 166 -6.20 12.96 -19.28
C PRO A 166 -5.85 14.28 -18.59
N GLY A 167 -4.61 14.44 -18.17
CA GLY A 167 -4.12 15.73 -17.66
C GLY A 167 -4.72 16.19 -16.32
N VAL A 168 -5.33 15.27 -15.55
CA VAL A 168 -5.79 15.52 -14.17
C VAL A 168 -4.66 15.19 -13.19
N GLY A 169 -4.41 16.10 -12.24
CA GLY A 169 -3.53 15.83 -11.10
C GLY A 169 -4.20 14.89 -10.11
N ARG A 170 -3.44 13.93 -9.55
CA ARG A 170 -3.97 12.84 -8.72
C ARG A 170 -3.51 12.88 -7.26
N ALA A 171 -2.87 13.98 -6.86
CA ALA A 171 -2.49 14.24 -5.48
C ALA A 171 -3.29 15.38 -4.86
N ASP A 172 -3.88 15.16 -3.69
CA ASP A 172 -4.58 16.20 -2.96
C ASP A 172 -3.89 16.56 -1.64
N VAL A 173 -3.98 17.84 -1.28
CA VAL A 173 -3.68 18.35 0.05
C VAL A 173 -4.92 19.03 0.62
N TRP A 174 -5.55 18.37 1.58
CA TRP A 174 -6.69 18.88 2.33
C TRP A 174 -6.21 19.89 3.37
N VAL A 175 -6.86 21.05 3.44
CA VAL A 175 -6.47 22.10 4.37
C VAL A 175 -7.62 22.52 5.25
N PHE A 176 -7.47 22.36 6.57
CA PHE A 176 -8.48 22.73 7.57
C PHE A 176 -8.03 23.91 8.42
N ASP A 177 -8.98 24.76 8.84
CA ASP A 177 -8.77 25.63 9.99
C ASP A 177 -8.98 24.79 11.25
N ALA A 178 -7.91 24.55 11.99
CA ALA A 178 -7.93 23.62 13.12
C ALA A 178 -8.82 24.11 14.28
N ASP A 179 -9.19 25.39 14.33
CA ASP A 179 -10.16 25.92 15.32
C ASP A 179 -11.61 25.90 14.84
N ARG A 180 -11.84 25.59 13.56
CA ARG A 180 -13.15 25.73 12.91
C ARG A 180 -13.43 24.57 11.96
N LEU A 181 -13.44 23.36 12.52
CA LEU A 181 -13.69 22.12 11.78
C LEU A 181 -15.15 21.92 11.34
N GLY A 182 -16.10 22.64 11.97
CA GLY A 182 -17.54 22.45 11.73
C GLY A 182 -18.07 21.11 12.28
N SER A 183 -19.35 20.83 12.00
CA SER A 183 -20.08 19.65 12.51
C SER A 183 -20.54 18.68 11.41
N THR A 184 -20.19 18.93 10.15
CA THR A 184 -20.43 18.00 9.02
C THR A 184 -19.65 16.70 9.20
N LEU A 185 -19.94 15.66 8.42
CA LEU A 185 -19.22 14.39 8.53
C LEU A 185 -17.70 14.55 8.32
N ALA A 186 -17.28 15.09 7.18
CA ALA A 186 -15.89 15.35 6.79
C ALA A 186 -15.24 16.60 7.44
N GLY A 187 -16.04 17.39 8.16
CA GLY A 187 -15.63 18.75 8.53
C GLY A 187 -15.74 19.72 7.35
N VAL A 188 -15.18 20.92 7.52
CA VAL A 188 -15.23 21.99 6.50
C VAL A 188 -13.80 22.40 6.14
N PRO A 189 -13.22 21.82 5.07
CA PRO A 189 -11.90 22.26 4.62
C PRO A 189 -11.96 23.71 4.12
N LEU A 190 -10.90 24.47 4.37
CA LEU A 190 -10.66 25.77 3.76
C LEU A 190 -10.48 25.64 2.24
N THR A 191 -9.82 24.55 1.81
CA THR A 191 -9.58 24.19 0.41
C THR A 191 -9.07 22.75 0.34
N ILE A 192 -9.16 22.16 -0.85
CA ILE A 192 -8.43 20.96 -1.26
C ILE A 192 -7.53 21.42 -2.42
N VAL A 193 -6.21 21.27 -2.27
CA VAL A 193 -5.24 21.68 -3.30
C VAL A 193 -4.85 20.45 -4.09
N THR A 194 -5.30 20.37 -5.35
CA THR A 194 -4.92 19.29 -6.27
C THR A 194 -3.59 19.62 -6.95
N LEU A 195 -2.66 18.67 -6.91
CA LEU A 195 -1.29 18.76 -7.40
C LEU A 195 -1.13 17.83 -8.61
N PHE A 196 -0.38 18.29 -9.62
CA PHE A 196 -0.17 17.54 -10.86
C PHE A 196 0.92 16.47 -10.71
N SER A 197 0.59 15.41 -9.97
CA SER A 197 1.39 14.20 -9.81
C SER A 197 0.47 13.03 -9.49
N ASP A 198 1.01 11.83 -9.34
CA ASP A 198 0.31 10.76 -8.64
C ASP A 198 0.21 11.03 -7.12
N THR A 199 -0.31 10.07 -6.34
CA THR A 199 -0.61 10.21 -4.90
C THR A 199 0.52 10.86 -4.10
N PRO A 200 0.23 11.79 -3.16
CA PRO A 200 1.25 12.48 -2.38
C PRO A 200 1.58 11.71 -1.11
N ARG A 201 2.80 11.87 -0.59
CA ARG A 201 3.22 11.24 0.68
C ARG A 201 3.51 12.27 1.75
N ALA A 202 4.74 12.78 1.76
CA ALA A 202 5.26 13.58 2.86
C ALA A 202 5.00 15.07 2.68
N LEU A 203 4.88 15.77 3.81
CA LEU A 203 4.79 17.22 3.91
C LEU A 203 6.00 17.77 4.69
N ALA A 204 6.43 18.99 4.35
CA ALA A 204 7.44 19.71 5.13
C ALA A 204 7.11 21.20 5.20
N VAL A 205 7.42 21.85 6.32
CA VAL A 205 7.03 23.26 6.56
C VAL A 205 8.26 24.13 6.73
N THR A 206 8.23 25.34 6.17
CA THR A 206 9.26 26.34 6.46
C THR A 206 9.24 26.76 7.95
N PRO A 207 10.37 27.17 8.53
CA PRO A 207 10.42 27.55 9.96
C PRO A 207 9.44 28.66 10.35
N ASP A 208 9.14 29.58 9.44
CA ASP A 208 8.18 30.67 9.63
C ASP A 208 6.71 30.24 9.43
N GLY A 209 6.47 29.00 8.95
CA GLY A 209 5.14 28.48 8.65
C GLY A 209 4.52 29.02 7.36
N SER A 210 5.23 29.81 6.56
CA SER A 210 4.66 30.49 5.38
C SER A 210 4.47 29.57 4.17
N LYS A 211 5.24 28.49 4.07
CA LYS A 211 5.15 27.51 2.98
C LYS A 211 5.06 26.09 3.49
N VAL A 212 4.33 25.28 2.74
CA VAL A 212 4.28 23.82 2.88
C VAL A 212 4.78 23.20 1.57
N TYR A 213 5.71 22.26 1.67
CA TYR A 213 6.15 21.41 0.57
C TYR A 213 5.37 20.11 0.61
N ALA A 214 4.96 19.59 -0.55
CA ALA A 214 4.30 18.28 -0.68
C ALA A 214 5.02 17.41 -1.72
N ALA A 215 5.40 16.19 -1.37
CA ALA A 215 6.09 15.26 -2.26
C ALA A 215 5.08 14.31 -2.94
N ALA A 216 5.21 14.14 -4.26
CA ALA A 216 4.63 13.05 -5.01
C ALA A 216 5.29 11.74 -4.58
N PHE A 217 4.51 10.76 -4.13
CA PHE A 217 5.08 9.49 -3.64
C PHE A 217 5.69 8.71 -4.80
N HIS A 218 4.87 8.42 -5.81
CA HIS A 218 5.26 7.74 -7.04
C HIS A 218 5.48 8.80 -8.11
N SER A 219 6.65 9.44 -8.09
CA SER A 219 7.01 10.51 -9.03
C SER A 219 7.28 9.97 -10.44
N GLY A 220 7.81 8.75 -10.52
CA GLY A 220 8.36 8.19 -11.75
C GLY A 220 9.75 8.75 -12.05
N ASN A 221 10.32 8.36 -13.19
CA ASN A 221 11.68 8.75 -13.60
C ASN A 221 11.75 9.07 -15.10
N ARG A 222 10.63 9.59 -15.64
CA ARG A 222 10.45 9.93 -17.06
C ARG A 222 10.65 8.76 -18.01
N THR A 223 10.26 7.56 -17.60
CA THR A 223 10.18 6.39 -18.46
C THR A 223 8.72 6.09 -18.84
N THR A 224 8.54 5.47 -20.00
CA THR A 224 7.26 4.96 -20.51
C THR A 224 7.54 3.70 -21.34
N ALA A 225 6.54 2.84 -21.51
CA ALA A 225 6.62 1.72 -22.45
C ALA A 225 6.02 2.09 -23.82
N LEU A 226 6.64 1.56 -24.88
CA LEU A 226 6.07 1.46 -26.21
C LEU A 226 5.61 0.03 -26.43
N HIS A 227 4.37 -0.10 -26.89
CA HIS A 227 3.74 -1.41 -27.10
C HIS A 227 4.38 -2.18 -28.25
N GLU A 228 4.53 -3.50 -28.09
CA GLU A 228 5.18 -4.37 -29.10
C GLU A 228 4.64 -4.15 -30.52
N GLY A 229 3.33 -4.12 -30.72
CA GLY A 229 2.72 -3.88 -32.04
C GLY A 229 3.10 -2.59 -32.81
N ILE A 230 3.97 -1.70 -32.29
CA ILE A 230 4.58 -0.60 -33.06
C ILE A 230 6.12 -0.72 -33.21
N ILE A 231 6.73 -1.74 -32.63
CA ILE A 231 8.16 -2.01 -32.70
C ILE A 231 8.43 -2.88 -33.93
N PRO A 232 9.46 -2.58 -34.75
CA PRO A 232 9.78 -3.41 -35.91
C PRO A 232 10.24 -4.82 -35.52
N ASN A 233 9.58 -5.85 -36.03
CA ASN A 233 10.00 -7.24 -35.82
C ASN A 233 11.37 -7.54 -36.43
N GLY A 234 12.10 -8.49 -35.84
CA GLY A 234 13.44 -8.91 -36.26
C GLY A 234 14.58 -8.30 -35.44
N GLY A 235 14.25 -7.75 -34.26
CA GLY A 235 15.21 -7.21 -33.29
C GLY A 235 16.01 -6.00 -33.79
N GLU A 236 17.14 -5.75 -33.13
CA GLU A 236 17.94 -4.53 -33.31
C GLU A 236 18.29 -4.21 -34.77
N ALA A 237 18.65 -5.24 -35.55
CA ALA A 237 19.04 -5.10 -36.96
C ALA A 237 17.91 -4.58 -37.86
N ALA A 238 16.65 -4.81 -37.48
CA ALA A 238 15.46 -4.30 -38.14
C ALA A 238 15.03 -2.92 -37.60
N GLY A 239 15.71 -2.38 -36.59
CA GLY A 239 15.27 -1.20 -35.84
C GLY A 239 14.30 -1.53 -34.69
N GLY A 240 14.12 -2.82 -34.37
CA GLY A 240 13.29 -3.32 -33.28
C GLY A 240 13.95 -3.26 -31.91
N VAL A 241 13.56 -4.15 -31.00
CA VAL A 241 14.14 -4.26 -29.65
C VAL A 241 15.67 -4.40 -29.69
N PRO A 242 16.43 -3.65 -28.87
CA PRO A 242 17.88 -3.81 -28.83
C PRO A 242 18.28 -5.22 -28.36
N GLY A 243 19.49 -5.64 -28.74
CA GLY A 243 19.97 -7.00 -28.51
C GLY A 243 20.05 -7.46 -27.05
N PRO A 244 20.33 -8.76 -26.83
CA PRO A 244 20.67 -9.75 -27.85
C PRO A 244 19.45 -10.28 -28.63
N ALA A 245 19.70 -10.80 -29.84
CA ALA A 245 18.65 -11.35 -30.72
C ALA A 245 18.26 -12.80 -30.38
N THR A 246 19.03 -13.47 -29.52
CA THR A 246 18.78 -14.84 -29.05
C THR A 246 19.13 -14.94 -27.57
N ASN A 247 18.71 -16.00 -26.89
CA ASN A 247 19.26 -16.37 -25.59
C ASN A 247 20.59 -17.14 -25.75
N VAL A 248 21.17 -17.60 -24.64
CA VAL A 248 22.39 -18.42 -24.60
C VAL A 248 22.30 -19.73 -25.42
N GLU A 249 21.10 -20.25 -25.62
CA GLU A 249 20.83 -21.46 -26.42
C GLU A 249 20.70 -21.19 -27.92
N GLY A 250 20.74 -19.92 -28.33
CA GLY A 250 20.52 -19.51 -29.71
C GLY A 250 19.04 -19.50 -30.13
N ILE A 251 18.11 -19.58 -29.17
CA ILE A 251 16.67 -19.46 -29.42
C ILE A 251 16.34 -17.98 -29.62
N PRO A 252 15.64 -17.59 -30.71
CA PRO A 252 15.30 -16.20 -30.99
C PRO A 252 14.52 -15.52 -29.86
N HIS A 253 14.85 -14.26 -29.57
CA HIS A 253 14.07 -13.41 -28.69
C HIS A 253 12.64 -13.26 -29.22
N PRO A 254 11.60 -13.51 -28.39
CA PRO A 254 10.25 -13.03 -28.67
C PRO A 254 10.23 -11.54 -28.99
N GLU A 255 9.30 -11.13 -29.85
CA GLU A 255 9.07 -9.70 -30.08
C GLU A 255 8.34 -9.12 -28.86
N THR A 256 8.80 -7.98 -28.35
CA THR A 256 8.38 -7.41 -27.06
C THR A 256 8.39 -5.88 -27.10
N GLY A 257 7.63 -5.28 -26.18
CA GLY A 257 7.63 -3.82 -26.01
C GLY A 257 9.00 -3.23 -25.66
N LEU A 258 9.07 -1.90 -25.69
CA LEU A 258 10.32 -1.16 -25.45
C LEU A 258 10.14 -0.07 -24.39
N ILE A 259 10.96 -0.08 -23.35
CA ILE A 259 11.06 1.04 -22.40
C ILE A 259 11.88 2.16 -23.03
N VAL A 260 11.34 3.38 -23.01
CA VAL A 260 12.04 4.59 -23.44
C VAL A 260 12.06 5.64 -22.33
N LYS A 261 13.14 6.41 -22.24
CA LYS A 261 13.36 7.46 -21.23
C LYS A 261 13.51 8.82 -21.88
N PHE A 262 12.87 9.84 -21.32
CA PHE A 262 13.07 11.21 -21.77
C PHE A 262 14.37 11.80 -21.21
N ASN A 263 15.35 12.06 -22.08
CA ASN A 263 16.67 12.55 -21.68
C ASN A 263 16.74 14.08 -21.48
N GLY A 264 15.61 14.78 -21.56
CA GLY A 264 15.52 16.24 -21.52
C GLY A 264 15.36 16.90 -22.89
N SER A 265 15.52 16.16 -23.97
CA SER A 265 15.28 16.64 -25.34
C SER A 265 14.53 15.62 -26.21
N HIS A 266 14.86 14.34 -26.07
CA HIS A 266 14.30 13.25 -26.86
C HIS A 266 13.89 12.08 -25.96
N TRP A 267 12.88 11.33 -26.40
CA TRP A 267 12.60 9.98 -25.92
C TRP A 267 13.57 9.01 -26.56
N VAL A 268 14.34 8.30 -25.75
CA VAL A 268 15.37 7.39 -26.23
C VAL A 268 15.30 6.03 -25.56
N ASP A 269 15.71 5.00 -26.29
CA ASP A 269 15.98 3.67 -25.72
C ASP A 269 17.43 3.56 -25.20
N GLU A 270 17.81 2.38 -24.71
CA GLU A 270 19.16 2.11 -24.18
C GLU A 270 20.29 2.31 -25.20
N LEU A 271 20.00 2.24 -26.51
CA LEU A 271 20.97 2.53 -27.58
C LEU A 271 21.04 4.03 -27.94
N ASN A 272 20.29 4.88 -27.25
CA ASN A 272 20.08 6.28 -27.57
C ASN A 272 19.38 6.54 -28.93
N ARG A 273 18.62 5.57 -29.45
CA ARG A 273 17.79 5.79 -30.65
C ARG A 273 16.58 6.65 -30.28
N VAL A 274 16.19 7.58 -31.16
CA VAL A 274 15.11 8.54 -30.88
C VAL A 274 13.75 7.96 -31.27
N TRP A 275 12.79 8.03 -30.34
CA TRP A 275 11.43 7.50 -30.44
C TRP A 275 10.32 8.57 -30.27
N ASP A 276 10.65 9.86 -30.42
CA ASP A 276 9.73 10.98 -30.21
C ASP A 276 8.40 10.84 -30.96
N SER A 277 8.40 10.26 -32.16
CA SER A 277 7.20 10.07 -32.97
C SER A 277 6.25 9.01 -32.42
N SER A 278 6.75 8.11 -31.57
CA SER A 278 6.00 6.98 -31.02
C SER A 278 5.43 7.27 -29.63
N VAL A 279 5.98 8.25 -28.91
CA VAL A 279 5.45 8.67 -27.60
C VAL A 279 4.37 9.74 -27.77
N ARG A 280 3.18 9.48 -27.23
CA ARG A 280 2.00 10.36 -27.36
C ARG A 280 1.64 11.10 -26.06
N LEU A 281 2.58 11.25 -25.15
CA LEU A 281 2.42 11.94 -23.88
C LEU A 281 3.69 12.71 -23.48
N SER A 282 3.55 13.62 -22.51
CA SER A 282 4.67 14.27 -21.84
C SER A 282 4.70 13.89 -20.36
N LEU A 283 5.88 13.63 -19.80
CA LEU A 283 6.08 13.39 -18.37
C LEU A 283 6.86 14.57 -17.77
N PRO A 284 6.15 15.60 -17.26
CA PRO A 284 6.80 16.79 -16.71
C PRO A 284 7.54 16.52 -15.39
N ASP A 285 7.28 15.38 -14.74
CA ASP A 285 8.05 14.90 -13.58
C ASP A 285 8.08 15.94 -12.45
N LYS A 286 6.88 16.40 -12.06
CA LYS A 286 6.68 17.39 -10.99
C LYS A 286 6.62 16.65 -9.67
N ASP A 287 7.69 16.74 -8.90
CA ASP A 287 7.92 15.82 -7.78
C ASP A 287 7.63 16.44 -6.42
N VAL A 288 8.02 17.70 -6.21
CA VAL A 288 7.82 18.39 -4.94
C VAL A 288 7.15 19.73 -5.19
N PHE A 289 5.95 19.89 -4.66
CA PHE A 289 5.11 21.06 -4.84
C PHE A 289 5.30 22.06 -3.72
N VAL A 290 5.10 23.35 -4.01
CA VAL A 290 5.22 24.44 -3.04
C VAL A 290 3.87 25.15 -2.87
N ILE A 291 3.32 25.08 -1.66
CA ILE A 291 2.04 25.66 -1.27
C ILE A 291 2.29 26.92 -0.42
N ASP A 292 1.65 28.03 -0.79
CA ASP A 292 1.56 29.22 0.05
C ASP A 292 0.56 28.96 1.19
N ALA A 293 1.08 28.75 2.39
CA ALA A 293 0.29 28.46 3.55
C ALA A 293 -0.34 29.71 4.18
N ASN A 294 0.09 30.91 3.77
CA ASN A 294 -0.46 32.20 4.22
C ASN A 294 -1.59 32.71 3.33
N ALA A 295 -1.64 32.29 2.06
CA ALA A 295 -2.77 32.57 1.16
C ALA A 295 -4.12 32.20 1.79
N SER A 296 -5.19 32.91 1.45
CA SER A 296 -6.54 32.64 1.96
C SER A 296 -7.55 32.49 0.81
N PRO A 297 -7.96 31.26 0.46
CA PRO A 297 -7.45 30.00 0.98
C PRO A 297 -5.99 29.70 0.54
N PRO A 298 -5.29 28.78 1.22
CA PRO A 298 -3.99 28.26 0.78
C PRO A 298 -4.04 27.75 -0.67
N ARG A 299 -2.92 27.84 -1.40
CA ARG A 299 -2.84 27.38 -2.80
C ARG A 299 -1.40 27.11 -3.21
N GLN A 300 -1.20 26.27 -4.21
CA GLN A 300 0.11 26.10 -4.85
C GLN A 300 0.61 27.46 -5.38
N LEU A 301 1.92 27.70 -5.29
CA LEU A 301 2.55 28.84 -5.95
C LEU A 301 2.43 28.70 -7.48
N PRO A 302 2.24 29.81 -8.22
CA PRO A 302 2.06 29.76 -9.66
C PRO A 302 3.38 29.51 -10.41
N GLY A 303 3.27 28.89 -11.59
CA GLY A 303 4.39 28.71 -12.52
C GLY A 303 5.53 27.84 -11.96
N ALA A 304 6.76 28.09 -12.42
CA ALA A 304 7.94 27.32 -12.04
C ALA A 304 8.34 27.44 -10.55
N ALA A 305 7.77 28.38 -9.79
CA ALA A 305 7.96 28.46 -8.35
C ALA A 305 7.07 27.47 -7.57
N GLY A 306 6.11 26.84 -8.26
CA GLY A 306 5.12 25.92 -7.70
C GLY A 306 5.60 24.50 -7.51
N PHE A 307 6.74 24.10 -8.09
CA PHE A 307 7.22 22.73 -8.03
C PHE A 307 8.72 22.60 -8.33
N TYR A 308 9.29 21.45 -8.00
CA TYR A 308 10.62 20.96 -8.40
C TYR A 308 10.45 19.69 -9.24
N THR A 309 11.41 19.41 -10.13
CA THR A 309 11.41 18.26 -11.05
C THR A 309 12.74 17.52 -11.02
N GLY A 310 12.76 16.22 -11.31
CA GLY A 310 13.96 15.37 -11.28
C GLY A 310 14.49 15.12 -9.87
N VAL A 311 13.60 14.95 -8.89
CA VAL A 311 13.94 14.75 -7.47
C VAL A 311 14.28 13.29 -7.17
N GLY A 312 13.55 12.34 -7.76
CA GLY A 312 13.72 10.90 -7.61
C GLY A 312 12.48 10.13 -8.08
N THR A 313 12.54 8.80 -8.06
CA THR A 313 11.43 7.92 -8.50
C THR A 313 10.37 7.74 -7.43
N ILE A 314 10.77 7.28 -6.25
CA ILE A 314 9.91 7.09 -5.08
C ILE A 314 10.39 8.04 -3.98
N LEU A 315 9.55 8.98 -3.57
CA LEU A 315 9.88 9.98 -2.54
C LEU A 315 9.23 9.60 -1.21
N TYR A 316 10.07 9.22 -0.24
CA TYR A 316 9.62 8.70 1.05
C TYR A 316 9.29 9.79 2.06
N ASN A 317 10.17 10.79 2.21
CA ASN A 317 10.02 11.83 3.23
C ASN A 317 10.70 13.14 2.88
N MET A 318 10.40 14.19 3.66
CA MET A 318 11.01 15.52 3.50
C MET A 318 11.25 16.23 4.84
N VAL A 319 12.33 17.02 4.90
CA VAL A 319 12.60 17.93 6.02
C VAL A 319 13.23 19.23 5.53
N VAL A 320 12.86 20.35 6.15
CA VAL A 320 13.45 21.66 5.87
C VAL A 320 14.59 21.94 6.85
N ASN A 321 15.75 22.33 6.35
CA ASN A 321 16.84 22.83 7.18
C ASN A 321 16.41 24.16 7.84
N PRO A 322 16.36 24.25 9.18
CA PRO A 322 15.79 25.41 9.85
C PRO A 322 16.63 26.70 9.71
N VAL A 323 17.88 26.58 9.28
CA VAL A 323 18.80 27.71 9.11
C VAL A 323 18.96 28.11 7.65
N SER A 324 19.21 27.14 6.75
CA SER A 324 19.45 27.44 5.33
C SER A 324 18.16 27.53 4.51
N GLY A 325 17.05 26.95 5.00
CA GLY A 325 15.79 26.86 4.27
C GLY A 325 15.78 25.86 3.12
N LYS A 326 16.88 25.13 2.88
CA LYS A 326 16.95 24.04 1.90
C LYS A 326 16.06 22.87 2.35
N VAL A 327 15.49 22.15 1.40
CA VAL A 327 14.69 20.95 1.66
C VAL A 327 15.52 19.73 1.32
N TYR A 328 15.52 18.73 2.20
CA TYR A 328 16.10 17.42 1.93
C TYR A 328 14.96 16.43 1.68
N VAL A 329 15.06 15.66 0.61
CA VAL A 329 14.05 14.68 0.20
C VAL A 329 14.69 13.30 0.17
N SER A 330 14.25 12.38 1.02
CA SER A 330 14.68 10.98 0.97
C SER A 330 13.93 10.27 -0.15
N ASN A 331 14.68 9.59 -1.02
CA ASN A 331 14.11 8.94 -2.19
C ASN A 331 14.98 7.78 -2.66
N THR A 332 14.44 7.05 -3.63
CA THR A 332 15.18 6.11 -4.48
C THR A 332 15.06 6.52 -5.94
N GLU A 333 16.10 6.23 -6.72
CA GLU A 333 16.06 6.31 -8.19
C GLU A 333 16.11 4.92 -8.80
N ALA A 334 15.15 4.61 -9.66
CA ALA A 334 15.10 3.37 -10.43
C ALA A 334 15.93 3.48 -11.72
N GLY A 335 16.62 2.38 -12.08
CA GLY A 335 17.33 2.21 -13.33
C GLY A 335 16.60 1.34 -14.36
N ASN A 336 15.27 1.44 -14.43
CA ASN A 336 14.43 0.54 -15.24
C ASN A 336 14.59 0.70 -16.76
N GLU A 337 15.30 1.72 -17.25
CA GLU A 337 15.71 1.81 -18.65
C GLU A 337 16.83 0.83 -19.02
N LYS A 338 17.50 0.22 -18.02
CA LYS A 338 18.57 -0.74 -18.22
C LYS A 338 18.01 -2.15 -18.19
N ARG A 339 18.61 -2.99 -19.01
CA ARG A 339 18.35 -4.42 -19.13
C ARG A 339 19.65 -5.17 -18.93
N PHE A 340 19.70 -6.40 -18.49
CA PHE A 340 18.67 -7.39 -18.14
C PHE A 340 18.80 -7.76 -16.65
N GLU A 341 18.05 -8.71 -16.11
CA GLU A 341 18.45 -9.37 -14.84
C GLU A 341 19.50 -10.46 -15.09
N GLY A 342 20.03 -11.07 -14.02
CA GLY A 342 20.98 -12.18 -14.12
C GLY A 342 22.44 -11.74 -14.28
N PRO A 343 23.36 -12.69 -14.56
CA PRO A 343 24.79 -12.42 -14.55
C PRO A 343 25.26 -11.53 -15.72
N GLY A 344 24.47 -11.38 -16.78
CA GLY A 344 24.79 -10.51 -17.91
C GLY A 344 25.97 -11.01 -18.74
N ILE A 345 26.30 -12.30 -18.69
CA ILE A 345 27.48 -12.88 -19.38
C ILE A 345 27.25 -12.88 -20.88
N PHE A 346 26.06 -13.29 -21.31
CA PHE A 346 25.67 -13.35 -22.70
C PHE A 346 25.32 -11.97 -23.27
N ALA A 347 24.59 -11.16 -22.50
CA ALA A 347 24.13 -9.84 -22.94
C ALA A 347 25.18 -8.73 -22.82
N GLY A 348 26.19 -8.89 -21.95
CA GLY A 348 27.18 -7.86 -21.65
C GLY A 348 26.66 -6.68 -20.82
N GLN A 349 25.41 -6.76 -20.32
CA GLN A 349 24.77 -5.76 -19.47
C GLN A 349 23.80 -6.42 -18.50
N THR A 350 23.61 -5.82 -17.32
CA THR A 350 22.69 -6.30 -16.28
C THR A 350 22.34 -5.18 -15.30
N VAL A 351 21.17 -5.27 -14.66
CA VAL A 351 20.76 -4.50 -13.48
C VAL A 351 21.09 -5.19 -12.17
N ARG A 352 21.67 -6.40 -12.21
CA ARG A 352 22.03 -7.19 -11.02
C ARG A 352 22.88 -6.38 -10.05
N GLY A 353 22.36 -6.20 -8.83
CA GLY A 353 23.00 -5.41 -7.78
C GLY A 353 22.98 -3.89 -7.98
N HIS A 354 22.37 -3.37 -9.06
CA HIS A 354 22.28 -1.92 -9.35
C HIS A 354 20.93 -1.52 -9.95
N LEU A 355 19.82 -2.10 -9.45
CA LEU A 355 18.47 -1.74 -9.91
C LEU A 355 18.00 -0.37 -9.39
N HIS A 356 18.44 0.02 -8.18
CA HIS A 356 18.00 1.23 -7.50
C HIS A 356 19.15 1.92 -6.79
N GLU A 357 19.07 3.25 -6.68
CA GLU A 357 19.98 4.02 -5.84
C GLU A 357 19.23 4.72 -4.71
N SER A 358 19.63 4.44 -3.46
CA SER A 358 19.17 5.19 -2.29
C SER A 358 19.78 6.59 -2.25
N ARG A 359 18.94 7.62 -2.13
CA ARG A 359 19.34 9.03 -2.30
C ARG A 359 18.76 9.96 -1.24
N ILE A 360 19.46 11.08 -1.04
CA ILE A 360 18.86 12.30 -0.49
C ILE A 360 19.04 13.42 -1.51
N THR A 361 17.93 13.97 -2.01
CA THR A 361 17.95 15.09 -2.95
C THR A 361 17.81 16.41 -2.21
N VAL A 362 18.70 17.35 -2.51
CA VAL A 362 18.73 18.70 -1.92
C VAL A 362 18.01 19.69 -2.84
N LEU A 363 16.95 20.32 -2.33
CA LEU A 363 16.23 21.39 -3.01
C LEU A 363 16.68 22.76 -2.48
N GLY A 364 17.04 23.63 -3.40
CA GLY A 364 17.56 24.97 -3.13
C GLY A 364 16.66 26.10 -3.63
N PRO A 365 17.11 27.36 -3.46
CA PRO A 365 16.47 28.51 -4.06
C PRO A 365 16.50 28.44 -5.59
N ALA A 366 15.59 29.18 -6.24
CA ALA A 366 15.50 29.29 -7.70
C ALA A 366 15.35 27.95 -8.45
N GLY A 367 14.73 26.94 -7.81
CA GLY A 367 14.44 25.65 -8.45
C GLY A 367 15.63 24.69 -8.51
N SER A 368 16.73 24.93 -7.79
CA SER A 368 17.88 24.02 -7.75
C SER A 368 17.50 22.66 -7.17
N VAL A 369 17.83 21.58 -7.89
CA VAL A 369 17.64 20.17 -7.49
C VAL A 369 18.98 19.46 -7.58
N THR A 370 19.42 18.82 -6.50
CA THR A 370 20.74 18.18 -6.42
C THR A 370 20.65 16.82 -5.73
N PRO A 371 20.50 15.73 -6.49
CA PRO A 371 20.50 14.37 -5.95
C PRO A 371 21.85 13.99 -5.34
N ARG A 372 21.83 13.20 -4.25
CA ARG A 372 23.03 12.66 -3.59
C ARG A 372 22.87 11.17 -3.37
N HIS A 373 23.64 10.38 -4.12
CA HIS A 373 23.70 8.92 -3.97
C HIS A 373 24.39 8.57 -2.65
N LEU A 374 23.67 7.89 -1.75
CA LEU A 374 24.14 7.63 -0.39
C LEU A 374 25.26 6.58 -0.34
N ASN A 375 25.31 5.67 -1.31
CA ASN A 375 26.21 4.52 -1.32
C ASN A 375 27.28 4.62 -2.41
N LYS A 376 27.76 5.83 -2.70
CA LYS A 376 28.80 6.12 -3.72
C LYS A 376 30.17 5.46 -3.47
N HIS A 377 30.30 4.64 -2.43
CA HIS A 377 31.47 3.80 -2.19
C HIS A 377 31.39 2.45 -2.90
N ILE A 378 30.21 2.06 -3.38
CA ILE A 378 29.99 0.80 -4.11
C ILE A 378 30.60 0.90 -5.51
N ASP A 379 31.29 -0.15 -5.91
CA ASP A 379 31.69 -0.40 -7.29
C ASP A 379 30.68 -1.37 -7.94
N TYR A 380 29.73 -0.83 -8.69
CA TYR A 380 28.67 -1.63 -9.33
C TYR A 380 29.18 -2.48 -10.50
N ASP A 381 30.41 -2.26 -10.97
CA ASP A 381 31.05 -3.17 -11.93
C ASP A 381 31.58 -4.45 -11.25
N ALA A 382 31.58 -4.50 -9.91
CA ALA A 382 32.09 -5.60 -9.11
C ALA A 382 30.98 -6.27 -8.28
N CYS A 383 30.39 -7.33 -8.80
CA CYS A 383 29.45 -8.20 -8.09
C CYS A 383 29.98 -9.66 -8.06
N CYS A 384 29.75 -10.50 -7.06
CA CYS A 384 28.96 -10.31 -5.85
C CYS A 384 29.69 -10.92 -4.65
N ALA A 385 30.09 -10.09 -3.68
CA ALA A 385 30.81 -10.56 -2.50
C ALA A 385 29.86 -11.26 -1.52
N PRO A 386 30.23 -12.39 -0.87
CA PRO A 386 29.41 -13.03 0.15
C PRO A 386 29.07 -12.07 1.30
N VAL A 387 27.86 -12.17 1.84
CA VAL A 387 27.44 -11.40 3.03
C VAL A 387 27.69 -12.20 4.31
N PRO A 388 28.08 -11.55 5.42
CA PRO A 388 28.34 -10.12 5.57
C PRO A 388 29.70 -9.71 4.97
N ASN A 389 29.76 -8.52 4.37
CA ASN A 389 31.00 -7.93 3.87
C ASN A 389 31.18 -6.45 4.28
N ALA A 390 32.40 -5.94 4.15
CA ALA A 390 32.76 -4.59 4.61
C ALA A 390 32.17 -3.45 3.75
N GLU A 391 31.77 -3.72 2.51
CA GLU A 391 31.09 -2.75 1.65
C GLU A 391 29.63 -2.57 2.09
N ASN A 392 28.89 -3.67 2.16
CA ASN A 392 27.51 -3.76 2.65
C ASN A 392 27.34 -3.09 4.01
N GLN A 393 28.27 -3.30 4.95
CA GLN A 393 28.21 -2.68 6.28
C GLN A 393 28.16 -1.14 6.25
N LYS A 394 28.69 -0.49 5.20
CA LYS A 394 28.68 0.97 5.04
C LYS A 394 27.42 1.48 4.33
N SER A 395 26.63 0.61 3.73
CA SER A 395 25.48 0.99 2.92
C SER A 395 24.27 1.39 3.77
N LEU A 396 23.46 2.26 3.18
CA LEU A 396 22.19 2.77 3.67
C LEU A 396 21.13 2.54 2.60
N ALA A 397 20.09 1.77 2.92
CA ALA A 397 19.03 1.38 2.00
C ALA A 397 17.66 1.96 2.41
N LEU A 398 16.87 2.35 1.41
CA LEU A 398 15.47 2.78 1.56
C LEU A 398 15.31 3.90 2.62
N PRO A 399 15.88 5.10 2.38
CA PRO A 399 15.84 6.19 3.35
C PRO A 399 14.41 6.68 3.60
N GLN A 400 14.02 6.80 4.86
CA GLN A 400 12.68 7.15 5.33
C GLN A 400 12.68 8.57 5.95
N GLN A 401 12.12 8.74 7.15
CA GLN A 401 12.03 10.02 7.84
C GLN A 401 13.42 10.58 8.21
N MET A 402 13.51 11.91 8.20
CA MET A 402 14.71 12.67 8.53
C MET A 402 14.48 13.71 9.64
N ALA A 403 15.56 14.07 10.35
CA ALA A 403 15.56 15.15 11.32
C ALA A 403 16.85 15.99 11.20
N VAL A 404 16.72 17.32 11.27
CA VAL A 404 17.85 18.26 11.19
C VAL A 404 18.03 18.95 12.54
N THR A 405 19.27 19.13 12.98
CA THR A 405 19.58 19.91 14.19
C THR A 405 19.14 21.36 14.03
N LYS A 406 18.81 22.02 15.14
CA LYS A 406 18.37 23.42 15.21
C LYS A 406 19.38 24.39 14.63
N ASP A 407 20.67 24.07 14.72
CA ASP A 407 21.76 24.85 14.11
C ASP A 407 21.95 24.56 12.61
N GLY A 408 21.16 23.64 12.04
CA GLY A 408 21.15 23.30 10.62
C GLY A 408 22.36 22.50 10.15
N LYS A 409 23.23 22.01 11.04
CA LYS A 409 24.53 21.42 10.66
C LYS A 409 24.53 19.90 10.51
N THR A 410 23.63 19.20 11.20
CA THR A 410 23.57 17.73 11.16
C THR A 410 22.20 17.26 10.73
N LEU A 411 22.18 16.33 9.78
CA LEU A 411 21.01 15.62 9.32
C LEU A 411 21.10 14.17 9.78
N TYR A 412 20.02 13.67 10.36
CA TYR A 412 19.80 12.26 10.67
C TYR A 412 18.74 11.68 9.73
N VAL A 413 18.94 10.46 9.26
CA VAL A 413 18.00 9.76 8.35
C VAL A 413 17.77 8.34 8.82
N ALA A 414 16.51 7.94 9.01
CA ALA A 414 16.15 6.54 9.22
C ALA A 414 16.25 5.78 7.89
N THR A 415 16.78 4.56 7.91
CA THR A 415 16.96 3.72 6.71
C THR A 415 16.44 2.33 7.01
N ILE A 416 15.23 2.04 6.54
CA ILE A 416 14.48 0.83 6.91
C ILE A 416 15.25 -0.41 6.49
N GLY A 417 15.81 -0.42 5.27
CA GLY A 417 16.42 -1.62 4.71
C GLY A 417 17.82 -1.93 5.20
N SER A 418 18.46 -1.00 5.91
CA SER A 418 19.77 -1.25 6.51
C SER A 418 19.77 -1.26 8.03
N SER A 419 18.59 -1.13 8.67
CA SER A 419 18.43 -1.11 10.13
C SER A 419 19.36 -0.12 10.85
N LYS A 420 19.48 1.09 10.29
CA LYS A 420 20.42 2.14 10.73
C LYS A 420 19.79 3.53 10.70
N ILE A 421 20.39 4.45 11.46
CA ILE A 421 20.28 5.89 11.26
C ILE A 421 21.57 6.41 10.62
N GLY A 422 21.49 7.02 9.42
CA GLY A 422 22.59 7.74 8.80
C GLY A 422 22.79 9.13 9.41
N VAL A 423 24.04 9.57 9.58
CA VAL A 423 24.39 10.87 10.18
C VAL A 423 25.26 11.69 9.22
N PHE A 424 24.71 12.78 8.69
CA PHE A 424 25.36 13.62 7.69
C PHE A 424 25.64 15.03 8.23
N SER A 425 26.81 15.58 7.88
CA SER A 425 26.99 17.03 7.88
C SER A 425 26.19 17.59 6.72
N THR A 426 25.29 18.54 6.98
CA THR A 426 24.46 19.15 5.93
C THR A 426 25.32 19.85 4.88
N ALA A 427 26.38 20.54 5.29
CA ALA A 427 27.33 21.16 4.36
C ALA A 427 28.05 20.13 3.48
N ALA A 428 28.39 18.95 4.03
CA ALA A 428 29.04 17.89 3.24
C ALA A 428 28.06 17.20 2.29
N LEU A 429 26.81 16.99 2.72
CA LEU A 429 25.75 16.46 1.87
C LEU A 429 25.43 17.40 0.71
N GLU A 430 25.23 18.68 1.00
CA GLU A 430 24.91 19.71 0.01
C GLU A 430 26.00 19.86 -1.06
N ASN A 431 27.27 19.74 -0.68
CA ASN A 431 28.42 19.82 -1.59
C ASN A 431 28.86 18.45 -2.14
N ASP A 432 28.16 17.37 -1.81
CA ASP A 432 28.51 15.99 -2.15
C ASP A 432 29.93 15.54 -1.74
N THR A 433 30.45 16.08 -0.63
CA THR A 433 31.79 15.78 -0.12
C THR A 433 31.81 14.78 1.03
N PHE A 434 30.65 14.27 1.46
CA PHE A 434 30.59 13.20 2.46
C PHE A 434 31.20 11.90 1.92
N VAL A 435 31.74 11.09 2.83
CA VAL A 435 32.26 9.75 2.52
C VAL A 435 31.44 8.74 3.32
N PRO A 436 30.78 7.76 2.67
CA PRO A 436 30.04 6.71 3.36
C PRO A 436 30.92 5.99 4.39
N SER A 437 30.40 5.78 5.60
CA SER A 437 31.16 5.18 6.70
C SER A 437 30.24 4.68 7.81
N ALA A 438 30.49 3.45 8.28
CA ALA A 438 29.82 2.90 9.46
C ALA A 438 29.99 3.78 10.71
N SER A 439 31.11 4.52 10.84
CA SER A 439 31.32 5.46 11.96
C SER A 439 30.38 6.68 11.96
N LYS A 440 29.69 6.91 10.84
CA LYS A 440 28.68 7.96 10.63
C LYS A 440 27.27 7.37 10.62
N GLN A 441 27.09 6.20 11.20
CA GLN A 441 25.81 5.51 11.29
C GLN A 441 25.57 5.10 12.74
N ILE A 442 24.29 4.92 13.09
CA ILE A 442 23.85 4.40 14.38
C ILE A 442 23.04 3.14 14.10
N PRO A 443 23.51 1.94 14.49
CA PRO A 443 22.71 0.72 14.38
C PRO A 443 21.42 0.81 15.18
N VAL A 444 20.35 0.21 14.66
CA VAL A 444 19.05 0.09 15.33
C VAL A 444 18.71 -1.40 15.42
N PRO A 445 19.06 -2.08 16.53
CA PRO A 445 18.92 -3.52 16.67
C PRO A 445 17.50 -4.07 16.48
N GLY A 446 16.48 -3.30 16.86
CA GLY A 446 15.07 -3.67 16.64
C GLY A 446 14.64 -3.70 15.17
N GLY A 447 15.46 -3.15 14.27
CA GLY A 447 15.29 -3.26 12.83
C GLY A 447 14.18 -2.39 12.24
N GLY A 448 14.24 -2.20 10.93
CA GLY A 448 13.23 -1.46 10.17
C GLY A 448 12.88 -0.07 10.73
N PRO A 449 13.85 0.83 11.01
CA PRO A 449 13.54 2.17 11.49
C PRO A 449 12.80 2.96 10.41
N THR A 450 11.58 3.41 10.73
CA THR A 450 10.70 4.10 9.78
C THR A 450 10.49 5.58 10.13
N GLY A 451 10.31 5.86 11.42
CA GLY A 451 10.15 7.22 11.95
C GLY A 451 11.37 7.70 12.72
N LEU A 452 11.59 9.02 12.75
CA LEU A 452 12.71 9.61 13.48
C LEU A 452 12.35 10.94 14.11
N LEU A 453 12.65 11.10 15.39
CA LEU A 453 12.46 12.33 16.13
C LEU A 453 13.72 12.70 16.92
N LEU A 454 14.14 13.96 16.84
CA LEU A 454 15.33 14.48 17.53
C LEU A 454 14.94 15.29 18.78
N ASP A 455 15.46 14.88 19.94
CA ASP A 455 15.43 15.63 21.21
C ASP A 455 16.84 16.12 21.55
N GLU A 456 17.18 17.31 21.06
CA GLU A 456 18.50 17.92 21.30
C GLU A 456 18.73 18.26 22.77
N ALA A 457 17.67 18.61 23.52
CA ALA A 457 17.79 19.00 24.92
C ALA A 457 18.35 17.85 25.76
N ARG A 458 17.97 16.60 25.42
CA ARG A 458 18.43 15.39 26.09
C ARG A 458 19.50 14.61 25.31
N ARG A 459 19.90 15.12 24.13
CA ARG A 459 20.88 14.53 23.20
C ARG A 459 20.50 13.12 22.75
N ARG A 460 19.24 12.96 22.32
CA ARG A 460 18.67 11.66 21.96
C ARG A 460 17.89 11.73 20.64
N LEU A 461 17.80 10.59 19.98
CA LEU A 461 16.83 10.32 18.93
C LEU A 461 15.84 9.27 19.43
N TYR A 462 14.58 9.39 19.01
CA TYR A 462 13.58 8.34 19.12
C TYR A 462 13.29 7.84 17.71
N THR A 463 13.23 6.53 17.51
CA THR A 463 12.88 5.93 16.23
C THR A 463 11.91 4.77 16.46
N ILE A 464 10.91 4.64 15.58
CA ILE A 464 10.01 3.48 15.59
C ILE A 464 10.63 2.40 14.73
N THR A 465 10.75 1.20 15.31
CA THR A 465 11.20 -0.03 14.65
C THR A 465 9.99 -0.82 14.21
N ARG A 466 9.86 -1.04 12.89
CA ARG A 466 8.69 -1.71 12.30
C ARG A 466 8.76 -3.23 12.41
N PHE A 467 9.97 -3.80 12.54
CA PHE A 467 10.13 -5.25 12.57
C PHE A 467 9.64 -5.82 13.91
N ASP A 468 10.05 -5.24 15.05
CA ASP A 468 9.65 -5.68 16.39
C ASP A 468 8.57 -4.81 17.07
N ASN A 469 8.09 -3.76 16.39
CA ASN A 469 7.05 -2.83 16.87
C ASN A 469 7.40 -2.13 18.19
N ALA A 470 8.46 -1.32 18.18
CA ALA A 470 8.95 -0.67 19.38
C ALA A 470 9.47 0.76 19.14
N ILE A 471 9.82 1.45 20.23
CA ILE A 471 10.53 2.73 20.21
C ILE A 471 11.97 2.51 20.70
N SER A 472 12.92 2.61 19.77
CA SER A 472 14.35 2.69 20.07
C SER A 472 14.74 4.11 20.48
N ILE A 473 15.47 4.23 21.59
CA ILE A 473 16.04 5.48 22.10
C ILE A 473 17.54 5.45 21.86
N LEU A 474 18.03 6.35 21.01
CA LEU A 474 19.43 6.39 20.59
C LEU A 474 20.12 7.62 21.16
N SER A 475 21.36 7.46 21.62
CA SER A 475 22.21 8.57 22.06
C SER A 475 22.91 9.21 20.86
N THR A 476 22.74 10.53 20.69
CA THR A 476 23.45 11.26 19.62
C THR A 476 24.93 11.51 19.95
N THR A 477 25.33 11.25 21.19
CA THR A 477 26.72 11.40 21.65
C THR A 477 27.52 10.12 21.45
N THR A 478 27.00 8.99 21.92
CA THR A 478 27.67 7.68 21.85
C THR A 478 27.36 6.93 20.57
N LYS A 479 26.34 7.36 19.80
CA LYS A 479 25.88 6.70 18.56
C LYS A 479 25.51 5.24 18.79
N SER A 480 24.71 5.01 19.83
CA SER A 480 24.24 3.70 20.23
C SER A 480 22.82 3.80 20.77
N GLU A 481 22.09 2.69 20.70
CA GLU A 481 20.86 2.54 21.47
C GLU A 481 21.16 2.57 22.98
N ILE A 482 20.29 3.22 23.74
CA ILE A 482 20.39 3.35 25.21
C ILE A 482 19.16 2.84 25.93
N ALA A 483 18.04 2.65 25.23
CA ALA A 483 16.83 2.01 25.71
C ALA A 483 15.97 1.61 24.52
N HIS A 484 15.14 0.59 24.73
CA HIS A 484 14.24 0.03 23.74
C HIS A 484 12.92 -0.26 24.45
N VAL A 485 11.82 0.30 23.95
CA VAL A 485 10.50 0.24 24.62
C VAL A 485 9.50 -0.42 23.67
N PRO A 486 9.10 -1.68 23.93
CA PRO A 486 8.10 -2.36 23.10
C PRO A 486 6.73 -1.69 23.23
N MET A 487 5.94 -1.77 22.17
CA MET A 487 4.52 -1.49 22.17
C MET A 487 3.74 -2.80 22.07
N HIS A 488 2.47 -2.81 22.49
CA HIS A 488 1.59 -3.95 22.23
C HIS A 488 1.62 -4.30 20.75
N ASN A 489 1.80 -5.58 20.42
CA ASN A 489 1.87 -6.04 19.05
C ASN A 489 0.91 -7.22 18.83
N PRO A 490 -0.27 -6.98 18.24
CA PRO A 490 -1.23 -8.04 17.92
C PRO A 490 -0.88 -8.81 16.63
N GLU A 491 0.25 -8.52 15.99
CA GLU A 491 0.66 -9.23 14.77
C GLU A 491 1.04 -10.69 15.07
N PRO A 492 0.65 -11.64 14.20
CA PRO A 492 1.09 -13.03 14.31
C PRO A 492 2.62 -13.15 14.36
N PRO A 493 3.19 -14.13 15.09
CA PRO A 493 4.64 -14.34 15.12
C PRO A 493 5.27 -14.57 13.74
N SER A 494 4.57 -15.22 12.81
CA SER A 494 5.02 -15.44 11.43
C SER A 494 5.22 -14.12 10.68
N VAL A 495 4.34 -13.15 10.90
CA VAL A 495 4.39 -11.82 10.30
C VAL A 495 5.62 -11.06 10.80
N VAL A 496 5.87 -11.08 12.12
CA VAL A 496 7.04 -10.45 12.73
C VAL A 496 8.35 -11.08 12.24
N ALA A 497 8.40 -12.40 12.16
CA ALA A 497 9.59 -13.14 11.73
C ALA A 497 9.90 -12.93 10.23
N GLY A 498 8.88 -12.98 9.38
CA GLY A 498 9.02 -12.91 7.93
C GLY A 498 9.19 -11.51 7.36
N ARG A 499 8.60 -10.48 7.98
CA ARG A 499 8.58 -9.09 7.45
C ARG A 499 9.95 -8.58 7.02
N ARG A 500 10.99 -8.90 7.79
CA ARG A 500 12.33 -8.37 7.53
C ARG A 500 12.83 -8.70 6.13
N PHE A 501 12.43 -9.85 5.55
CA PHE A 501 12.91 -10.34 4.25
C PHE A 501 12.30 -9.61 3.04
N LEU A 502 11.34 -8.71 3.29
CA LEU A 502 10.91 -7.75 2.29
C LEU A 502 11.85 -6.53 2.22
N TYR A 503 12.56 -6.21 3.30
CA TYR A 503 13.19 -4.91 3.49
C TYR A 503 14.71 -4.98 3.74
N ASP A 504 15.25 -6.05 4.33
CA ASP A 504 16.60 -6.09 4.89
C ASP A 504 17.66 -6.26 3.81
N ALA A 505 17.97 -5.17 3.12
CA ALA A 505 19.05 -5.07 2.15
C ALA A 505 20.40 -5.55 2.71
N SER A 506 20.67 -5.37 4.01
CA SER A 506 21.95 -5.79 4.60
C SER A 506 22.13 -7.31 4.61
N PHE A 507 21.01 -8.04 4.65
CA PHE A 507 20.96 -9.47 4.46
C PHE A 507 20.76 -9.83 2.97
N GLU A 508 19.82 -9.21 2.28
CA GLU A 508 19.31 -9.66 0.98
C GLU A 508 20.13 -9.25 -0.24
N SER A 509 21.09 -8.32 -0.13
CA SER A 509 21.94 -7.90 -1.25
C SER A 509 23.42 -7.83 -0.87
N SER A 510 24.32 -8.22 -1.80
CA SER A 510 25.76 -8.15 -1.55
C SER A 510 26.27 -6.73 -1.29
N HIS A 511 25.62 -5.72 -1.87
CA HIS A 511 25.97 -4.32 -1.70
C HIS A 511 25.26 -3.65 -0.51
N GLY A 512 24.19 -4.23 0.03
CA GLY A 512 23.49 -3.71 1.21
C GLY A 512 22.64 -2.46 0.97
N ASP A 513 22.30 -2.17 -0.29
CA ASP A 513 21.67 -0.91 -0.73
C ASP A 513 20.27 -1.08 -1.34
N SER A 514 19.87 -2.32 -1.64
CA SER A 514 18.62 -2.71 -2.30
C SER A 514 18.02 -3.98 -1.68
N SER A 515 16.70 -4.11 -1.77
CA SER A 515 15.88 -5.22 -1.23
C SER A 515 14.65 -5.41 -2.12
N CYS A 516 13.82 -6.43 -1.86
CA CYS A 516 12.55 -6.61 -2.56
C CYS A 516 11.64 -5.36 -2.49
N ALA A 517 11.66 -4.64 -1.37
CA ALA A 517 10.90 -3.39 -1.17
C ALA A 517 11.37 -2.21 -2.03
N SER A 518 12.50 -2.33 -2.75
CA SER A 518 12.90 -1.32 -3.74
C SER A 518 11.89 -1.20 -4.87
N CYS A 519 11.38 -2.34 -5.38
CA CYS A 519 10.30 -2.39 -6.37
C CYS A 519 8.93 -2.58 -5.68
N HIS A 520 8.87 -3.40 -4.64
CA HIS A 520 7.63 -3.72 -3.91
C HIS A 520 7.41 -2.82 -2.70
N VAL A 521 7.21 -1.53 -2.97
CA VAL A 521 7.20 -0.48 -1.95
C VAL A 521 6.09 -0.72 -0.92
N TYR A 522 6.48 -1.12 0.31
CA TYR A 522 5.57 -1.58 1.37
C TYR A 522 4.66 -2.74 0.97
N GLY A 523 5.22 -3.70 0.24
CA GLY A 523 4.50 -4.86 -0.31
C GLY A 523 3.66 -4.55 -1.54
N ASP A 524 3.69 -3.31 -2.03
CA ASP A 524 2.92 -2.86 -3.19
C ASP A 524 3.79 -2.83 -4.47
N PHE A 525 3.66 -1.79 -5.31
CA PHE A 525 4.41 -1.64 -6.55
C PHE A 525 4.98 -0.22 -6.71
N ASP A 526 6.09 -0.08 -7.42
CA ASP A 526 6.81 1.18 -7.71
C ASP A 526 6.20 2.00 -8.85
N SER A 527 5.18 1.46 -9.53
CA SER A 527 4.50 2.09 -10.67
C SER A 527 5.33 2.21 -11.95
N LEU A 528 6.36 1.39 -12.10
CA LEU A 528 7.18 1.29 -13.29
C LEU A 528 6.99 -0.06 -14.00
N ALA A 529 7.49 -0.13 -15.23
CA ALA A 529 7.82 -1.39 -15.90
C ALA A 529 9.33 -1.62 -15.95
N TRP A 530 9.71 -2.88 -15.95
CA TRP A 530 11.08 -3.36 -15.99
C TRP A 530 11.21 -4.47 -17.04
N ASP A 531 12.26 -4.41 -17.86
CA ASP A 531 12.64 -5.55 -18.71
C ASP A 531 13.69 -6.39 -17.95
N LEU A 532 13.17 -7.24 -17.07
CA LEU A 532 13.94 -8.21 -16.29
C LEU A 532 13.99 -9.56 -17.01
N GLY A 533 14.13 -9.59 -18.34
CA GLY A 533 14.53 -10.82 -19.02
C GLY A 533 15.91 -11.28 -18.54
N ASN A 534 16.27 -12.55 -18.75
CA ASN A 534 17.60 -13.09 -18.44
C ASN A 534 18.16 -13.82 -19.68
N PRO A 535 18.96 -13.15 -20.54
CA PRO A 535 19.52 -13.78 -21.74
C PRO A 535 20.46 -14.97 -21.46
N ASP A 536 20.97 -15.10 -20.23
CA ASP A 536 21.76 -16.26 -19.78
C ASP A 536 20.89 -17.46 -19.38
N GLY A 537 19.56 -17.28 -19.31
CA GLY A 537 18.60 -18.33 -19.00
C GLY A 537 18.26 -19.24 -20.18
N VAL A 538 17.53 -20.31 -19.87
CA VAL A 538 17.05 -21.30 -20.83
C VAL A 538 15.53 -21.24 -20.99
N VAL A 539 15.02 -21.75 -22.11
CA VAL A 539 13.57 -21.91 -22.30
C VAL A 539 13.05 -23.04 -21.40
N ALA A 540 11.91 -22.81 -20.75
CA ALA A 540 11.25 -23.77 -19.88
C ALA A 540 9.83 -24.08 -20.38
N ASP A 541 9.33 -25.29 -20.12
CA ASP A 541 7.95 -25.66 -20.44
C ASP A 541 6.97 -24.99 -19.48
N ILE A 542 5.71 -24.83 -19.90
CA ILE A 542 4.64 -24.35 -19.01
C ILE A 542 3.87 -25.58 -18.50
N PRO A 543 3.87 -25.88 -17.18
CA PRO A 543 3.31 -27.13 -16.66
C PRO A 543 1.78 -27.23 -16.79
N GLY A 544 1.08 -26.11 -17.02
CA GLY A 544 -0.38 -26.06 -16.98
C GLY A 544 -0.90 -26.23 -15.54
N PRO A 545 -2.21 -26.44 -15.33
CA PRO A 545 -3.26 -26.52 -16.33
C PRO A 545 -3.61 -25.16 -16.95
N PHE A 546 -4.18 -25.20 -18.15
CA PHE A 546 -4.61 -24.02 -18.91
C PHE A 546 -6.13 -23.90 -18.90
N GLU A 547 -6.65 -22.69 -18.72
CA GLU A 547 -8.05 -22.36 -19.07
C GLU A 547 -8.23 -22.37 -20.60
N SER A 548 -7.22 -21.92 -21.34
CA SER A 548 -7.17 -21.99 -22.81
C SER A 548 -5.74 -22.23 -23.26
N HIS A 549 -5.52 -23.20 -24.15
CA HIS A 549 -4.17 -23.63 -24.50
C HIS A 549 -3.49 -22.59 -25.43
N PRO A 550 -2.28 -22.07 -25.12
CA PRO A 550 -1.66 -21.00 -25.91
C PRO A 550 -1.40 -21.40 -27.38
N LEU A 551 -1.09 -22.68 -27.64
CA LEU A 551 -0.92 -23.18 -29.01
C LEU A 551 -2.18 -23.03 -29.90
N ASP A 552 -3.38 -23.00 -29.33
CA ASP A 552 -4.61 -22.77 -30.10
C ASP A 552 -4.64 -21.37 -30.75
N PHE A 553 -3.80 -20.47 -30.25
CA PHE A 553 -3.62 -19.09 -30.69
C PHE A 553 -2.27 -18.85 -31.39
N GLY A 554 -1.50 -19.92 -31.65
CA GLY A 554 -0.17 -19.83 -32.26
C GLY A 554 0.92 -19.28 -31.32
N ILE A 555 0.66 -19.25 -30.02
CA ILE A 555 1.60 -18.82 -28.98
C ILE A 555 2.32 -20.06 -28.43
N PRO A 556 3.66 -20.05 -28.27
CA PRO A 556 4.39 -21.16 -27.68
C PRO A 556 3.92 -21.47 -26.24
N ASP A 557 3.86 -22.76 -25.90
CA ASP A 557 3.58 -23.28 -24.56
C ASP A 557 4.84 -23.37 -23.68
N THR A 558 5.76 -22.42 -23.87
CA THR A 558 7.05 -22.35 -23.19
C THR A 558 7.32 -20.94 -22.67
N HIS A 559 7.97 -20.82 -21.53
CA HIS A 559 8.53 -19.57 -21.03
C HIS A 559 9.90 -19.30 -21.66
N HIS A 560 9.99 -18.23 -22.46
CA HIS A 560 11.26 -17.76 -22.97
C HIS A 560 11.98 -16.90 -21.92
N PRO A 561 13.30 -17.02 -21.70
CA PRO A 561 13.94 -16.31 -20.57
C PRO A 561 14.08 -14.80 -20.82
N MET A 562 14.08 -14.35 -22.07
CA MET A 562 13.92 -12.93 -22.44
C MET A 562 12.43 -12.64 -22.64
N LYS A 563 11.86 -11.80 -21.76
CA LYS A 563 10.41 -11.68 -21.53
C LYS A 563 9.83 -10.29 -21.84
N GLY A 564 10.69 -9.32 -22.16
CA GLY A 564 10.31 -7.94 -22.37
C GLY A 564 9.89 -7.18 -21.11
N PRO A 565 9.43 -5.93 -21.28
CA PRO A 565 8.98 -5.08 -20.18
C PRO A 565 7.77 -5.67 -19.45
N MET A 566 7.79 -5.60 -18.12
CA MET A 566 6.65 -5.95 -17.26
C MET A 566 6.52 -4.97 -16.10
N THR A 567 5.30 -4.53 -15.82
CA THR A 567 4.98 -3.66 -14.70
C THR A 567 5.08 -4.42 -13.39
N THR A 568 5.69 -3.81 -12.38
CA THR A 568 5.79 -4.41 -11.04
C THR A 568 4.38 -4.76 -10.53
N GLN A 569 4.17 -6.01 -10.12
CA GLN A 569 2.93 -6.43 -9.47
C GLN A 569 2.99 -6.13 -7.97
N SER A 570 1.83 -5.93 -7.35
CA SER A 570 1.75 -5.89 -5.89
C SER A 570 1.98 -7.28 -5.31
N LEU A 571 2.60 -7.37 -4.14
CA LEU A 571 2.68 -8.61 -3.37
C LEU A 571 1.44 -8.83 -2.49
N ARG A 572 0.49 -7.88 -2.47
CA ARG A 572 -0.76 -8.01 -1.71
C ARG A 572 -1.70 -9.01 -2.36
N GLY A 573 -2.35 -9.82 -1.54
CA GLY A 573 -3.40 -10.75 -1.94
C GLY A 573 -2.92 -11.89 -2.84
N MET A 574 -1.67 -12.33 -2.68
CA MET A 574 -1.12 -13.43 -3.47
C MET A 574 -1.71 -14.79 -3.11
N ALA A 575 -2.22 -14.99 -1.90
CA ALA A 575 -2.88 -16.25 -1.54
C ALA A 575 -4.09 -16.57 -2.46
N ASN A 576 -4.27 -17.84 -2.82
CA ASN A 576 -5.30 -18.35 -3.74
C ASN A 576 -5.14 -17.90 -5.20
N HIS A 577 -3.92 -17.52 -5.62
CA HIS A 577 -3.63 -17.17 -7.01
C HIS A 577 -2.85 -18.27 -7.75
N GLY A 578 -2.28 -19.29 -7.12
CA GLY A 578 -1.43 -20.29 -7.78
C GLY A 578 -0.10 -19.71 -8.32
N PRO A 579 0.24 -19.89 -9.61
CA PRO A 579 1.57 -19.55 -10.13
C PRO A 579 1.79 -18.03 -10.12
N MET A 580 2.99 -17.58 -9.79
CA MET A 580 3.33 -16.17 -9.55
C MET A 580 4.09 -15.54 -10.72
N HIS A 581 4.24 -14.21 -10.66
CA HIS A 581 4.71 -13.35 -11.76
C HIS A 581 3.71 -13.29 -12.94
N TRP A 582 3.86 -12.32 -13.84
CA TRP A 582 2.89 -12.07 -14.93
C TRP A 582 2.65 -13.31 -15.80
N ARG A 583 3.70 -14.11 -16.01
CA ARG A 583 3.64 -15.28 -16.87
C ARG A 583 3.22 -16.56 -16.15
N GLY A 584 3.22 -16.56 -14.82
CA GLY A 584 3.12 -17.78 -14.03
C GLY A 584 4.39 -18.65 -14.10
N ASP A 585 5.54 -18.06 -14.44
CA ASP A 585 6.85 -18.72 -14.56
C ASP A 585 7.52 -19.00 -13.20
N ARG A 586 6.83 -18.68 -12.11
CA ARG A 586 7.18 -19.09 -10.74
C ARG A 586 6.04 -19.99 -10.26
N THR A 587 6.26 -21.29 -10.19
CA THR A 587 5.17 -22.27 -10.04
C THR A 587 5.64 -23.52 -9.33
N GLY A 588 4.76 -24.18 -8.56
CA GLY A 588 4.98 -25.53 -8.06
C GLY A 588 4.59 -26.64 -9.05
N GLY A 589 4.07 -26.27 -10.23
CA GLY A 589 3.54 -27.21 -11.22
C GLY A 589 4.57 -28.16 -11.83
N ASP A 590 5.85 -27.83 -11.74
CA ASP A 590 6.95 -28.67 -12.22
C ASP A 590 7.29 -29.83 -11.26
N GLU A 591 6.85 -29.74 -10.00
CA GLU A 591 7.22 -30.70 -8.96
C GLU A 591 6.18 -31.81 -8.77
N GLU A 592 4.89 -31.46 -8.77
CA GLU A 592 3.79 -32.37 -8.46
C GLU A 592 2.54 -32.09 -9.31
N PRO A 593 1.63 -33.07 -9.50
CA PRO A 593 0.37 -32.86 -10.22
C PRO A 593 -0.49 -31.75 -9.60
N SER A 594 -1.12 -30.94 -10.45
CA SER A 594 -1.92 -29.81 -9.97
C SER A 594 -3.30 -30.22 -9.44
N ALA A 595 -3.63 -29.78 -8.22
CA ALA A 595 -4.95 -29.91 -7.62
C ALA A 595 -5.22 -28.79 -6.61
N HIS A 596 -6.43 -28.23 -6.60
CA HIS A 596 -6.82 -27.23 -5.62
C HIS A 596 -6.90 -27.80 -4.19
N PRO A 597 -6.69 -26.95 -3.16
CA PRO A 597 -6.26 -25.55 -3.26
C PRO A 597 -4.75 -25.41 -3.48
N ASP A 598 -3.92 -26.27 -2.87
CA ASP A 598 -2.48 -26.04 -2.69
C ASP A 598 -1.63 -27.23 -3.19
N SER A 599 -1.70 -27.56 -4.48
CA SER A 599 -0.87 -28.62 -5.09
C SER A 599 -0.49 -28.32 -6.53
N GLY A 600 0.76 -28.61 -6.91
CA GLY A 600 1.32 -28.32 -8.22
C GLY A 600 1.26 -26.82 -8.52
N THR A 601 0.67 -26.45 -9.65
CA THR A 601 0.53 -25.05 -10.08
C THR A 601 -0.27 -24.19 -9.11
N PHE A 602 -1.14 -24.80 -8.30
CA PHE A 602 -1.96 -24.06 -7.33
C PHE A 602 -1.26 -23.83 -5.99
N ASP A 603 -0.08 -24.39 -5.75
CA ASP A 603 0.68 -24.17 -4.51
C ASP A 603 1.44 -22.82 -4.54
N GLU A 604 0.90 -21.79 -3.88
CA GLU A 604 1.51 -20.47 -3.84
C GLU A 604 2.78 -20.40 -2.99
N VAL A 605 2.92 -21.28 -1.99
CA VAL A 605 4.12 -21.32 -1.17
C VAL A 605 5.28 -21.76 -2.04
N THR A 606 5.14 -22.90 -2.71
CA THR A 606 6.16 -23.40 -3.65
C THR A 606 6.42 -22.40 -4.77
N ALA A 607 5.37 -21.82 -5.37
CA ALA A 607 5.52 -20.76 -6.37
C ALA A 607 6.29 -19.53 -5.85
N PHE A 608 6.09 -19.14 -4.60
CA PHE A 608 6.82 -18.02 -4.00
C PHE A 608 8.29 -18.40 -3.72
N MET A 609 8.57 -19.64 -3.32
CA MET A 609 9.94 -20.12 -3.08
C MET A 609 10.82 -20.03 -4.33
N GLU A 610 10.25 -20.13 -5.55
CA GLU A 610 10.97 -19.94 -6.82
C GLU A 610 11.58 -18.54 -7.00
N PHE A 611 11.16 -17.53 -6.22
CA PHE A 611 11.82 -16.22 -6.18
C PHE A 611 13.18 -16.23 -5.48
N GLN A 612 13.67 -17.39 -4.99
CA GLN A 612 15.07 -17.56 -4.55
C GLN A 612 16.08 -17.05 -5.59
N ALA A 613 15.77 -17.23 -6.88
CA ALA A 613 16.59 -16.72 -7.99
C ALA A 613 16.78 -15.19 -7.96
N ALA A 614 15.77 -14.42 -7.52
CA ALA A 614 15.86 -12.96 -7.48
C ALA A 614 16.94 -12.46 -6.51
N PHE A 615 17.25 -13.21 -5.45
CA PHE A 615 18.34 -12.86 -4.53
C PHE A 615 19.69 -12.86 -5.24
N THR A 616 19.97 -13.85 -6.09
CA THR A 616 21.23 -13.89 -6.85
C THR A 616 21.18 -13.01 -8.07
N ASP A 617 20.11 -13.09 -8.86
CA ASP A 617 20.05 -12.58 -10.23
C ASP A 617 19.66 -11.10 -10.29
N LEU A 618 18.94 -10.60 -9.29
CA LEU A 618 18.50 -9.20 -9.22
C LEU A 618 19.19 -8.44 -8.08
N LEU A 619 19.09 -8.93 -6.84
CA LEU A 619 19.71 -8.29 -5.67
C LEU A 619 21.23 -8.51 -5.58
N GLY A 620 21.77 -9.36 -6.45
CA GLY A 620 23.20 -9.56 -6.57
C GLY A 620 23.83 -10.24 -5.37
N ARG A 621 23.14 -11.17 -4.69
CA ARG A 621 23.79 -12.07 -3.73
C ARG A 621 24.69 -13.09 -4.42
N SER A 622 25.67 -13.58 -3.67
CA SER A 622 26.54 -14.68 -4.11
C SER A 622 25.86 -16.05 -4.09
N GLU A 623 24.79 -16.19 -3.31
CA GLU A 623 24.03 -17.43 -3.12
C GLU A 623 22.59 -17.13 -2.69
N PHE A 624 21.70 -18.11 -2.85
CA PHE A 624 20.34 -18.08 -2.31
C PHE A 624 20.33 -17.83 -0.80
N ILE A 625 19.21 -17.35 -0.28
CA ILE A 625 19.03 -17.28 1.17
C ILE A 625 18.70 -18.69 1.71
N PRO A 626 18.94 -18.98 3.00
CA PRO A 626 18.52 -20.24 3.59
C PRO A 626 17.03 -20.50 3.34
N GLU A 627 16.67 -21.74 3.03
CA GLU A 627 15.29 -22.14 2.72
C GLU A 627 14.29 -21.75 3.81
N ALA A 628 14.67 -21.94 5.08
CA ALA A 628 13.83 -21.53 6.22
C ALA A 628 13.59 -20.01 6.29
N ASP A 629 14.53 -19.20 5.81
CA ASP A 629 14.37 -17.75 5.73
C ASP A 629 13.40 -17.38 4.59
N MET A 630 13.48 -18.07 3.45
CA MET A 630 12.53 -17.88 2.35
C MET A 630 11.11 -18.36 2.73
N GLN A 631 10.99 -19.46 3.47
CA GLN A 631 9.70 -19.93 4.00
C GLN A 631 9.09 -18.89 4.94
N ALA A 632 9.88 -18.31 5.85
CA ALA A 632 9.39 -17.24 6.72
C ALA A 632 8.94 -16.02 5.90
N PHE A 633 9.61 -15.71 4.78
CA PHE A 633 9.15 -14.66 3.88
C PHE A 633 7.81 -15.02 3.22
N ALA A 634 7.65 -16.24 2.71
CA ALA A 634 6.40 -16.76 2.15
C ALA A 634 5.25 -16.66 3.17
N ASP A 635 5.47 -17.15 4.39
CA ASP A 635 4.51 -17.15 5.49
C ASP A 635 4.03 -15.73 5.82
N PHE A 636 4.90 -14.73 5.74
CA PHE A 636 4.54 -13.32 5.95
C PHE A 636 3.78 -12.75 4.74
N ILE A 637 4.34 -12.86 3.55
CA ILE A 637 3.85 -12.08 2.41
C ILE A 637 2.51 -12.58 1.88
N LEU A 638 2.24 -13.89 1.99
CA LEU A 638 0.96 -14.48 1.60
C LEU A 638 -0.19 -14.03 2.53
N GLN A 639 0.10 -13.51 3.72
CA GLN A 639 -0.90 -12.93 4.62
C GLN A 639 -1.25 -11.48 4.30
N VAL A 640 -0.42 -10.76 3.51
CA VAL A 640 -0.67 -9.36 3.20
C VAL A 640 -1.86 -9.25 2.25
N THR A 641 -2.87 -8.45 2.60
CA THR A 641 -4.11 -8.32 1.83
C THR A 641 -4.31 -6.93 1.26
N TYR A 642 -5.23 -6.81 0.29
CA TYR A 642 -5.63 -5.52 -0.26
C TYR A 642 -6.61 -4.79 0.67
N PRO A 643 -6.52 -3.44 0.77
CA PRO A 643 -7.60 -2.66 1.34
C PRO A 643 -8.89 -2.75 0.49
N PRO A 644 -10.02 -2.27 1.01
CA PRO A 644 -11.25 -2.13 0.22
C PRO A 644 -11.06 -1.21 -0.99
N ASN A 645 -11.75 -1.50 -2.09
CA ASN A 645 -11.69 -0.64 -3.28
C ASN A 645 -12.40 0.72 -3.01
N PRO A 646 -11.69 1.86 -3.13
CA PRO A 646 -12.20 3.19 -2.80
C PRO A 646 -13.21 3.76 -3.81
N ILE A 647 -13.38 3.11 -4.97
CA ILE A 647 -14.34 3.49 -6.03
C ILE A 647 -15.71 2.84 -5.80
N ARG A 648 -15.76 1.77 -4.99
CA ARG A 648 -17.00 1.10 -4.64
C ARG A 648 -17.76 1.88 -3.58
N ALA A 649 -19.08 1.98 -3.75
CA ALA A 649 -19.95 2.65 -2.78
C ALA A 649 -19.91 1.92 -1.43
N LEU A 650 -19.99 2.69 -0.34
CA LEU A 650 -19.89 2.16 1.03
C LEU A 650 -21.05 1.22 1.42
N ASP A 651 -22.18 1.33 0.74
CA ASP A 651 -23.30 0.39 0.87
C ASP A 651 -23.16 -0.85 -0.03
N ASN A 652 -21.97 -1.04 -0.61
CA ASN A 652 -21.60 -2.09 -1.55
C ASN A 652 -22.45 -2.12 -2.83
N SER A 653 -23.28 -1.09 -3.10
CA SER A 653 -24.03 -0.99 -4.35
C SER A 653 -23.13 -0.62 -5.54
N LEU A 654 -23.56 -0.99 -6.74
CA LEU A 654 -22.94 -0.58 -7.99
C LEU A 654 -23.75 0.58 -8.58
N THR A 655 -23.06 1.55 -9.19
CA THR A 655 -23.73 2.54 -10.05
C THR A 655 -24.38 1.84 -11.26
N PRO A 656 -25.34 2.47 -11.95
CA PRO A 656 -25.95 1.88 -13.14
C PRO A 656 -24.92 1.44 -14.20
N ALA A 657 -23.88 2.24 -14.43
CA ALA A 657 -22.80 1.91 -15.38
C ALA A 657 -21.95 0.72 -14.90
N GLN A 658 -21.57 0.70 -13.61
CA GLN A 658 -20.84 -0.43 -13.02
C GLN A 658 -21.67 -1.73 -13.06
N GLN A 659 -22.98 -1.65 -12.81
CA GLN A 659 -23.88 -2.79 -12.87
C GLN A 659 -24.03 -3.30 -14.31
N ALA A 660 -24.14 -2.41 -15.30
CA ALA A 660 -24.18 -2.78 -16.71
C ALA A 660 -22.86 -3.44 -17.15
N GLY A 661 -21.73 -2.85 -16.78
CA GLY A 661 -20.40 -3.41 -17.03
C GLY A 661 -20.20 -4.78 -16.40
N ARG A 662 -20.61 -4.96 -15.14
CA ARG A 662 -20.64 -6.27 -14.48
C ARG A 662 -21.53 -7.26 -15.23
N SER A 663 -22.69 -6.81 -15.71
CA SER A 663 -23.62 -7.70 -16.41
C SER A 663 -23.03 -8.19 -17.73
N PHE A 664 -22.32 -7.33 -18.47
CA PHE A 664 -21.56 -7.72 -19.65
C PHE A 664 -20.47 -8.74 -19.27
N PHE A 665 -19.63 -8.39 -18.30
CA PHE A 665 -18.47 -9.18 -17.90
C PHE A 665 -18.81 -10.63 -17.53
N PHE A 666 -19.94 -10.86 -16.87
CA PHE A 666 -20.36 -12.18 -16.38
C PHE A 666 -21.24 -12.98 -17.34
N ASN A 667 -21.94 -12.34 -18.28
CA ASN A 667 -23.03 -13.01 -19.02
C ASN A 667 -22.89 -12.98 -20.54
N ASN A 668 -22.00 -12.17 -21.09
CA ASN A 668 -21.87 -12.04 -22.54
C ASN A 668 -20.81 -12.99 -23.09
N VAL A 669 -21.13 -13.67 -24.18
CA VAL A 669 -20.17 -14.46 -24.97
C VAL A 669 -19.25 -13.52 -25.76
N SER A 670 -18.33 -12.87 -25.05
CA SER A 670 -17.44 -11.80 -25.53
C SER A 670 -15.97 -12.22 -25.66
N ASP A 671 -15.65 -13.48 -25.38
CA ASP A 671 -14.31 -14.06 -25.46
C ASP A 671 -14.32 -15.47 -26.10
N PHE A 672 -13.14 -16.05 -26.33
CA PHE A 672 -12.86 -17.31 -27.03
C PHE A 672 -12.70 -18.52 -26.09
N SER A 673 -12.82 -18.30 -24.78
CA SER A 673 -12.76 -19.34 -23.77
C SER A 673 -13.91 -20.35 -23.87
N GLU A 674 -13.82 -21.46 -23.14
CA GLU A 674 -14.82 -22.53 -23.16
C GLU A 674 -16.23 -22.05 -22.76
N GLU A 675 -16.32 -21.13 -21.80
CA GLU A 675 -17.57 -20.47 -21.39
C GLU A 675 -17.88 -19.18 -22.19
N GLY A 676 -16.86 -18.63 -22.86
CA GLY A 676 -16.94 -17.47 -23.74
C GLY A 676 -17.17 -16.12 -23.06
N THR A 677 -17.08 -16.03 -21.73
CA THR A 677 -17.29 -14.77 -20.98
C THR A 677 -15.97 -14.23 -20.41
N CYS A 678 -15.90 -12.94 -20.03
CA CYS A 678 -14.69 -12.41 -19.42
C CYS A 678 -14.32 -13.12 -18.09
N VAL A 679 -15.32 -13.60 -17.34
CA VAL A 679 -15.11 -14.20 -16.01
C VAL A 679 -14.51 -15.61 -16.07
N SER A 680 -14.47 -16.27 -17.22
CA SER A 680 -13.82 -17.58 -17.34
C SER A 680 -12.30 -17.50 -17.09
N CYS A 681 -11.66 -16.44 -17.60
CA CYS A 681 -10.24 -16.17 -17.40
C CYS A 681 -10.01 -15.21 -16.23
N HIS A 682 -10.96 -14.29 -15.99
CA HIS A 682 -10.89 -13.26 -14.95
C HIS A 682 -11.94 -13.49 -13.85
N VAL A 683 -11.81 -14.64 -13.20
CA VAL A 683 -12.65 -15.10 -12.09
C VAL A 683 -12.78 -14.05 -11.00
N LEU A 684 -14.03 -13.77 -10.63
CA LEU A 684 -14.40 -13.03 -9.43
C LEU A 684 -15.32 -13.90 -8.58
N ASP A 685 -14.73 -14.58 -7.61
CA ASP A 685 -15.44 -15.39 -6.62
C ASP A 685 -14.80 -15.18 -5.25
N ARG A 686 -15.51 -14.54 -4.32
CA ARG A 686 -15.01 -14.29 -2.95
C ARG A 686 -14.94 -15.56 -2.10
N HIS A 687 -15.58 -16.65 -2.56
CA HIS A 687 -15.68 -17.91 -1.84
C HIS A 687 -14.79 -19.00 -2.46
N GLY A 688 -13.98 -18.66 -3.46
CA GLY A 688 -13.04 -19.61 -4.06
C GLY A 688 -12.16 -20.28 -3.01
N ASN A 689 -12.11 -21.61 -3.02
CA ASN A 689 -11.44 -22.47 -2.05
C ASN A 689 -11.97 -22.44 -0.61
N GLU A 690 -13.05 -21.71 -0.30
CA GLU A 690 -13.62 -21.68 1.07
C GLU A 690 -14.02 -23.07 1.57
N GLU A 691 -14.44 -23.97 0.67
CA GLU A 691 -14.80 -25.35 1.00
C GLU A 691 -13.63 -26.19 1.54
N PHE A 692 -12.39 -25.76 1.33
CA PHE A 692 -11.18 -26.42 1.83
C PHE A 692 -10.68 -25.84 3.16
N GLY A 693 -11.32 -24.78 3.69
CA GLY A 693 -10.93 -24.16 4.96
C GLY A 693 -9.63 -23.35 4.87
N VAL A 694 -9.30 -22.80 3.70
CA VAL A 694 -8.14 -21.91 3.53
C VAL A 694 -8.31 -20.60 4.32
N ASP A 695 -7.20 -20.03 4.79
CA ASP A 695 -7.22 -18.81 5.62
C ASP A 695 -7.71 -17.56 4.87
N ALA A 696 -7.56 -17.51 3.54
CA ALA A 696 -7.79 -16.31 2.74
C ALA A 696 -8.56 -16.57 1.43
N PRO A 697 -9.80 -17.12 1.49
CA PRO A 697 -10.52 -17.56 0.29
C PRO A 697 -10.74 -16.43 -0.73
N GLY A 698 -10.81 -16.84 -2.00
CA GLY A 698 -11.32 -16.02 -3.09
C GLY A 698 -10.39 -15.85 -4.30
N PHE A 699 -11.00 -15.89 -5.48
CA PHE A 699 -10.39 -15.63 -6.78
C PHE A 699 -10.77 -14.22 -7.28
N PHE A 700 -9.78 -13.46 -7.73
CA PHE A 700 -9.93 -12.06 -8.13
C PHE A 700 -9.15 -11.73 -9.42
N GLY A 701 -8.88 -12.74 -10.23
CA GLY A 701 -7.92 -12.77 -11.33
C GLY A 701 -8.14 -14.08 -12.08
N SER A 702 -7.17 -14.99 -12.15
CA SER A 702 -7.47 -16.39 -12.46
C SER A 702 -7.88 -17.17 -11.20
N ASP A 703 -8.32 -18.41 -11.41
CA ASP A 703 -8.36 -19.49 -10.41
C ASP A 703 -7.01 -20.24 -10.34
N GLY A 704 -5.91 -19.59 -10.68
CA GLY A 704 -4.57 -20.21 -10.73
C GLY A 704 -4.23 -20.93 -12.03
N ARG A 705 -5.18 -21.10 -12.96
CA ARG A 705 -4.86 -21.64 -14.30
C ARG A 705 -4.14 -20.62 -15.18
N TYR A 706 -3.30 -21.12 -16.07
CA TYR A 706 -2.66 -20.35 -17.12
C TYR A 706 -3.67 -19.97 -18.22
N THR A 707 -3.37 -18.90 -18.95
CA THR A 707 -4.16 -18.44 -20.10
C THR A 707 -3.23 -17.95 -21.21
N PHE A 708 -3.78 -17.23 -22.17
CA PHE A 708 -3.05 -16.31 -23.02
C PHE A 708 -3.46 -14.87 -22.70
N ASP A 709 -2.55 -13.93 -22.91
CA ASP A 709 -2.85 -12.51 -23.10
C ASP A 709 -2.61 -12.23 -24.59
N LEU A 710 -3.16 -11.16 -25.17
CA LEU A 710 -3.07 -10.85 -26.61
C LEU A 710 -1.64 -10.43 -27.09
N GLU A 711 -0.64 -11.05 -26.49
CA GLU A 711 0.80 -10.80 -26.57
C GLU A 711 1.51 -12.00 -27.23
N THR A 712 2.84 -11.92 -27.38
CA THR A 712 3.67 -12.90 -28.10
C THR A 712 4.07 -14.13 -27.27
N GLU A 713 3.78 -14.10 -25.98
CA GLU A 713 4.09 -15.15 -25.01
C GLU A 713 2.83 -15.57 -24.25
N ALA A 714 2.86 -16.73 -23.58
CA ALA A 714 1.78 -17.17 -22.71
C ALA A 714 1.84 -16.50 -21.33
N PHE A 715 0.68 -16.20 -20.77
CA PHE A 715 0.56 -15.43 -19.52
C PHE A 715 -0.46 -16.05 -18.56
N LYS A 716 -0.41 -15.60 -17.31
CA LYS A 716 -1.49 -15.84 -16.36
C LYS A 716 -2.34 -14.57 -16.24
N SER A 717 -3.64 -14.71 -16.00
CA SER A 717 -4.48 -13.56 -15.69
C SER A 717 -4.10 -12.97 -14.33
N PRO A 718 -3.65 -11.70 -14.25
CA PRO A 718 -3.36 -11.06 -12.98
C PRO A 718 -4.67 -10.76 -12.22
N HIS A 719 -4.55 -10.48 -10.93
CA HIS A 719 -5.69 -9.99 -10.16
C HIS A 719 -6.14 -8.59 -10.64
N PHE A 720 -7.42 -8.25 -10.47
CA PHE A 720 -7.99 -6.95 -10.88
C PHE A 720 -8.21 -5.97 -9.72
N ARG A 721 -7.84 -6.33 -8.49
CA ARG A 721 -8.10 -5.55 -7.27
C ARG A 721 -7.52 -4.14 -7.27
N ASN A 722 -6.41 -3.89 -7.97
CA ASN A 722 -5.67 -2.62 -7.94
C ASN A 722 -5.73 -1.80 -9.23
N LEU A 723 -6.59 -2.15 -10.19
CA LEU A 723 -6.64 -1.46 -11.49
C LEU A 723 -6.84 0.06 -11.36
N TYR A 724 -7.59 0.51 -10.36
CA TYR A 724 -7.79 1.94 -10.08
C TYR A 724 -6.49 2.67 -9.69
N GLN A 725 -5.50 1.99 -9.13
CA GLN A 725 -4.20 2.57 -8.75
C GLN A 725 -3.25 2.72 -9.95
N LYS A 726 -3.52 2.04 -11.08
CA LYS A 726 -2.70 2.12 -12.31
C LYS A 726 -3.07 3.30 -13.22
N VAL A 727 -4.10 4.08 -12.87
CA VAL A 727 -4.59 5.20 -13.67
C VAL A 727 -3.62 6.38 -13.65
N GLY A 728 -3.21 6.86 -14.83
CA GLY A 728 -2.43 8.10 -14.95
C GLY A 728 -1.71 8.31 -16.29
N MET A 729 -1.71 7.30 -17.16
CA MET A 729 -1.25 7.34 -18.55
C MET A 729 -2.47 7.44 -19.50
N PHE A 730 -2.43 8.27 -20.54
CA PHE A 730 -3.58 8.45 -21.47
C PHE A 730 -3.23 8.44 -22.97
N GLY A 731 -1.94 8.46 -23.32
CA GLY A 731 -1.48 8.52 -24.71
C GLY A 731 -0.62 7.31 -25.08
N MET A 732 -0.89 6.72 -26.23
CA MET A 732 -0.01 5.72 -26.88
C MET A 732 -0.13 5.88 -28.40
N ALA A 733 0.86 5.41 -29.16
CA ALA A 733 0.75 5.33 -30.61
C ALA A 733 -0.42 4.41 -31.02
N ASN A 734 -0.97 4.61 -32.22
CA ASN A 734 -1.97 3.70 -32.75
C ASN A 734 -1.29 2.42 -33.27
N ASN A 735 -1.92 1.27 -33.03
CA ASN A 735 -1.55 -0.01 -33.60
C ASN A 735 -2.83 -0.80 -33.94
N ASP A 736 -2.67 -1.90 -34.67
CA ASP A 736 -3.82 -2.68 -35.16
C ASP A 736 -4.55 -3.42 -34.04
N LEU A 737 -3.83 -3.84 -32.98
CA LEU A 737 -4.37 -4.58 -31.85
C LEU A 737 -5.21 -3.72 -30.91
N PHE A 738 -4.75 -2.50 -30.59
CA PHE A 738 -5.38 -1.55 -29.67
C PHE A 738 -5.69 -0.22 -30.38
N PRO A 739 -6.68 -0.23 -31.30
CA PRO A 739 -6.99 0.94 -32.12
C PRO A 739 -7.49 2.11 -31.25
N GLY A 740 -7.14 3.32 -31.65
CA GLY A 740 -7.59 4.53 -30.97
C GLY A 740 -6.96 5.80 -31.53
N SER A 741 -7.15 6.91 -30.82
CA SER A 741 -6.48 8.15 -31.16
C SER A 741 -4.96 8.02 -30.96
N ASP A 742 -4.19 8.47 -31.96
CA ASP A 742 -2.74 8.64 -31.89
C ASP A 742 -2.32 10.08 -31.53
N ALA A 743 -3.28 10.93 -31.14
CA ALA A 743 -3.01 12.31 -30.79
C ALA A 743 -2.14 12.39 -29.53
N HIS A 744 -1.18 13.32 -29.53
CA HIS A 744 -0.41 13.61 -28.34
C HIS A 744 -1.30 14.28 -27.28
N VAL A 745 -1.47 13.66 -26.12
CA VAL A 745 -2.45 14.08 -25.08
C VAL A 745 -1.89 15.11 -24.08
N GLY A 746 -0.62 15.47 -24.19
CA GLY A 746 0.04 16.47 -23.31
C GLY A 746 0.58 15.86 -22.02
N ASP A 747 0.77 16.70 -21.00
CA ASP A 747 1.28 16.31 -19.68
C ASP A 747 0.40 15.22 -19.04
N GLN A 748 1.02 14.13 -18.61
CA GLN A 748 0.41 13.06 -17.82
C GLN A 748 1.19 12.84 -16.51
N VAL A 749 0.57 12.17 -15.54
CA VAL A 749 1.18 11.95 -14.21
C VAL A 749 1.91 10.61 -14.10
N ARG A 750 1.67 9.67 -15.03
CA ARG A 750 2.33 8.35 -15.11
C ARG A 750 2.72 8.03 -16.56
N GLY A 751 3.81 7.27 -16.71
CA GLY A 751 4.29 6.75 -17.99
C GLY A 751 3.88 5.30 -18.30
N PHE A 752 3.26 4.61 -17.34
CA PHE A 752 2.81 3.23 -17.50
C PHE A 752 1.33 3.11 -17.12
N GLY A 753 0.60 2.29 -17.87
CA GLY A 753 -0.82 2.05 -17.69
C GLY A 753 -1.15 0.58 -17.39
N PHE A 754 -1.95 -0.01 -18.27
CA PHE A 754 -2.49 -1.37 -18.25
C PHE A 754 -1.76 -2.25 -19.28
N ASN A 755 -2.08 -3.56 -19.29
CA ASN A 755 -1.30 -4.69 -19.83
C ASN A 755 -0.01 -5.00 -19.05
N ASN A 756 0.66 -6.11 -19.38
CA ASN A 756 1.88 -6.56 -18.71
C ASN A 756 2.99 -5.51 -18.80
N GLU A 757 3.33 -5.04 -20.00
CA GLU A 757 4.38 -4.04 -20.27
C GLU A 757 4.02 -2.62 -19.79
N GLY A 758 2.74 -2.34 -19.56
CA GLY A 758 2.22 -1.03 -19.16
C GLY A 758 2.10 -0.03 -20.32
N GLY A 759 2.08 -0.49 -21.58
CA GLY A 759 2.01 0.34 -22.78
C GLY A 759 0.58 0.80 -23.14
N VAL A 760 -0.45 0.13 -22.60
CA VAL A 760 -1.85 0.45 -22.89
C VAL A 760 -2.38 1.47 -21.86
N PRO A 761 -2.79 2.68 -22.26
CA PRO A 761 -2.99 3.78 -21.32
C PRO A 761 -4.27 3.65 -20.47
N THR A 762 -5.34 3.05 -21.01
CA THR A 762 -6.65 3.01 -20.33
C THR A 762 -7.30 1.65 -20.48
N LEU A 763 -8.10 1.25 -19.49
CA LEU A 763 -8.93 0.05 -19.58
C LEU A 763 -9.89 0.13 -20.77
N PHE A 764 -10.46 1.30 -21.06
CA PHE A 764 -11.28 1.48 -22.26
C PHE A 764 -10.53 1.08 -23.54
N ARG A 765 -9.27 1.51 -23.68
CA ARG A 765 -8.45 1.16 -24.86
C ARG A 765 -8.06 -0.31 -24.86
N PHE A 766 -7.74 -0.88 -23.69
CA PHE A 766 -7.47 -2.30 -23.54
C PHE A 766 -8.67 -3.15 -23.99
N VAL A 767 -9.86 -2.90 -23.46
CA VAL A 767 -11.07 -3.63 -23.86
C VAL A 767 -11.56 -3.26 -25.26
N SER A 768 -10.94 -2.28 -25.92
CA SER A 768 -11.17 -1.97 -27.33
C SER A 768 -10.29 -2.80 -28.28
N SER A 769 -9.58 -3.81 -27.75
CA SER A 769 -8.72 -4.65 -28.57
C SER A 769 -9.48 -5.23 -29.76
N ALA A 770 -8.88 -5.07 -30.93
CA ALA A 770 -9.46 -5.46 -32.20
C ALA A 770 -8.47 -6.41 -32.87
N THR A 771 -8.80 -7.69 -32.85
CA THR A 771 -8.13 -8.67 -33.67
C THR A 771 -9.17 -9.21 -34.68
N PRO A 772 -8.81 -9.49 -35.94
CA PRO A 772 -9.72 -10.16 -36.87
C PRO A 772 -10.01 -11.55 -36.33
N ASP A 773 -11.27 -11.80 -35.97
CA ASP A 773 -11.76 -13.06 -35.42
C ASP A 773 -11.20 -13.44 -34.02
N MET A 774 -10.28 -12.66 -33.42
CA MET A 774 -9.90 -12.77 -32.00
C MET A 774 -10.04 -11.38 -31.30
N GLY A 775 -10.21 -11.27 -29.98
CA GLY A 775 -10.53 -10.01 -29.28
C GLY A 775 -12.01 -9.74 -28.97
N PHE A 776 -12.31 -8.63 -28.27
CA PHE A 776 -13.59 -8.44 -27.57
C PHE A 776 -14.74 -7.88 -28.43
N ASN A 777 -14.47 -7.54 -29.69
CA ASN A 777 -15.47 -7.00 -30.60
C ASN A 777 -16.49 -8.07 -31.00
N GLN A 778 -17.73 -7.65 -31.26
CA GLN A 778 -18.75 -8.56 -31.77
C GLN A 778 -18.31 -9.19 -33.10
N SER A 779 -18.20 -10.51 -33.13
CA SER A 779 -17.80 -11.29 -34.30
C SER A 779 -18.60 -12.61 -34.37
N PRO A 780 -18.48 -13.41 -35.43
CA PRO A 780 -19.06 -14.76 -35.45
C PRO A 780 -18.56 -15.67 -34.32
N LEU A 781 -17.33 -15.47 -33.84
CA LEU A 781 -16.74 -16.24 -32.72
C LEU A 781 -17.10 -15.66 -31.35
N THR A 782 -17.34 -14.35 -31.28
CA THR A 782 -17.73 -13.61 -30.07
C THR A 782 -19.07 -12.89 -30.28
N PRO A 783 -20.19 -13.63 -30.43
CA PRO A 783 -21.47 -13.05 -30.81
C PRO A 783 -22.04 -12.08 -29.76
N GLY A 784 -21.60 -12.20 -28.49
CA GLY A 784 -21.93 -11.31 -27.37
C GLY A 784 -20.90 -10.20 -27.13
N GLY A 785 -19.86 -10.09 -27.97
CA GLY A 785 -18.85 -9.05 -27.90
C GLY A 785 -19.40 -7.64 -28.12
N PHE A 786 -18.53 -6.64 -27.98
CA PHE A 786 -18.92 -5.23 -28.09
C PHE A 786 -19.33 -4.88 -29.53
N PRO A 787 -20.56 -4.36 -29.77
CA PRO A 787 -21.00 -4.00 -31.10
C PRO A 787 -20.22 -2.82 -31.68
N PRO A 788 -20.08 -2.70 -33.01
CA PRO A 788 -19.39 -1.56 -33.60
C PRO A 788 -20.20 -0.26 -33.39
N GLY A 789 -19.48 0.85 -33.22
CA GLY A 789 -20.06 2.19 -33.11
C GLY A 789 -20.44 2.62 -31.69
N PRO A 790 -21.27 3.67 -31.54
CA PRO A 790 -21.48 4.35 -30.26
C PRO A 790 -22.07 3.47 -29.15
N GLU A 791 -22.87 2.46 -29.51
CA GLU A 791 -23.44 1.53 -28.53
C GLU A 791 -22.35 0.69 -27.85
N GLY A 792 -21.40 0.16 -28.61
CA GLY A 792 -20.27 -0.58 -28.05
C GLY A 792 -19.32 0.32 -27.26
N GLU A 793 -19.14 1.58 -27.67
CA GLU A 793 -18.36 2.54 -26.87
C GLU A 793 -18.95 2.76 -25.48
N VAL A 794 -20.28 2.86 -25.37
CA VAL A 794 -20.97 2.94 -24.07
C VAL A 794 -20.71 1.69 -23.25
N MET A 795 -20.90 0.50 -23.82
CA MET A 795 -20.67 -0.77 -23.12
C MET A 795 -19.21 -0.91 -22.64
N ARG A 796 -18.22 -0.49 -23.44
CA ARG A 796 -16.80 -0.49 -23.02
C ARG A 796 -16.56 0.44 -21.85
N ARG A 797 -17.18 1.63 -21.84
CA ARG A 797 -17.09 2.56 -20.70
C ARG A 797 -17.73 1.96 -19.46
N GLU A 798 -18.85 1.27 -19.60
CA GLU A 798 -19.51 0.58 -18.49
C GLU A 798 -18.62 -0.53 -17.91
N VAL A 799 -17.98 -1.35 -18.77
CA VAL A 799 -16.99 -2.36 -18.33
C VAL A 799 -15.78 -1.70 -17.68
N GLU A 800 -15.23 -0.61 -18.23
CA GLU A 800 -14.17 0.17 -17.59
C GLU A 800 -14.58 0.66 -16.19
N GLN A 801 -15.80 1.16 -16.01
CA GLN A 801 -16.28 1.59 -14.69
C GLN A 801 -16.39 0.42 -13.71
N PHE A 802 -16.81 -0.76 -14.17
CA PHE A 802 -16.85 -1.95 -13.33
C PHE A 802 -15.44 -2.41 -12.93
N LEU A 803 -14.49 -2.47 -13.86
CA LEU A 803 -13.11 -2.88 -13.60
C LEU A 803 -12.37 -1.93 -12.65
N LEU A 804 -12.62 -0.62 -12.74
CA LEU A 804 -12.08 0.34 -11.75
C LEU A 804 -12.67 0.15 -10.35
N ALA A 805 -13.88 -0.41 -10.28
CA ALA A 805 -14.59 -0.72 -9.04
C ALA A 805 -14.57 -2.22 -8.72
N PHE A 806 -13.60 -2.97 -9.27
CA PHE A 806 -13.53 -4.42 -9.06
C PHE A 806 -13.39 -4.73 -7.57
N ASP A 807 -14.08 -5.79 -7.14
CA ASP A 807 -14.13 -6.18 -5.74
C ASP A 807 -12.73 -6.58 -5.24
N SER A 808 -12.44 -6.29 -3.96
CA SER A 808 -11.28 -6.84 -3.24
C SER A 808 -11.73 -7.84 -2.18
N ASN A 809 -10.77 -8.36 -1.39
CA ASN A 809 -11.05 -9.30 -0.29
C ASN A 809 -12.01 -8.72 0.75
N LEU A 810 -12.07 -7.39 0.89
CA LEU A 810 -12.88 -6.71 1.90
C LEU A 810 -13.99 -5.88 1.27
N ALA A 811 -15.11 -5.74 1.98
CA ALA A 811 -16.19 -4.88 1.54
C ALA A 811 -15.82 -3.39 1.69
N PRO A 812 -16.38 -2.48 0.88
CA PRO A 812 -16.02 -1.05 0.88
C PRO A 812 -16.21 -0.32 2.21
N ILE A 813 -17.04 -0.87 3.11
CA ILE A 813 -17.30 -0.28 4.42
C ILE A 813 -16.17 -0.50 5.43
N VAL A 814 -15.32 -1.52 5.21
CA VAL A 814 -14.25 -1.86 6.14
C VAL A 814 -13.27 -0.69 6.24
N GLY A 815 -12.83 -0.38 7.46
CA GLY A 815 -12.02 0.80 7.77
C GLY A 815 -12.83 2.06 8.03
N GLN A 816 -14.06 2.20 7.52
CA GLN A 816 -14.83 3.43 7.71
C GLN A 816 -15.16 3.69 9.18
N GLN A 817 -14.93 4.93 9.62
CA GLN A 817 -15.04 5.34 11.02
C GLN A 817 -15.79 6.68 11.18
N VAL A 818 -16.54 6.85 12.28
CA VAL A 818 -17.14 8.14 12.67
C VAL A 818 -17.18 8.36 14.18
N THR A 819 -16.86 9.58 14.63
CA THR A 819 -17.09 9.99 16.03
C THR A 819 -18.41 10.73 16.19
N LEU A 820 -19.30 10.16 16.99
CA LEU A 820 -20.52 10.77 17.47
C LEU A 820 -20.23 11.64 18.69
N THR A 821 -20.75 12.86 18.66
CA THR A 821 -20.66 13.85 19.74
C THR A 821 -22.06 14.42 20.00
N ARG A 822 -22.21 15.17 21.09
CA ARG A 822 -23.45 15.90 21.38
C ARG A 822 -23.84 16.97 20.33
N HIS A 823 -22.93 17.32 19.41
CA HIS A 823 -23.10 18.44 18.47
C HIS A 823 -23.28 18.02 17.01
N ASN A 824 -23.05 16.76 16.66
CA ASN A 824 -23.03 16.30 15.26
C ASN A 824 -23.95 15.09 14.97
N ALA A 825 -24.83 14.73 15.91
CA ALA A 825 -25.69 13.54 15.78
C ALA A 825 -26.50 13.50 14.47
N ALA A 826 -27.00 14.64 14.00
CA ALA A 826 -27.74 14.72 12.73
C ALA A 826 -26.87 14.43 11.50
N ALA A 827 -25.58 14.79 11.54
CA ALA A 827 -24.65 14.58 10.42
C ALA A 827 -24.05 13.17 10.42
N VAL A 828 -23.77 12.61 11.61
CA VAL A 828 -23.13 11.29 11.77
C VAL A 828 -24.14 10.14 11.83
N GLY A 829 -25.37 10.38 12.27
CA GLY A 829 -26.41 9.35 12.43
C GLY A 829 -26.60 8.46 11.20
N PRO A 830 -26.79 9.02 9.99
CA PRO A 830 -26.92 8.22 8.76
C PRO A 830 -25.70 7.34 8.47
N ARG A 831 -24.48 7.81 8.78
CA ARG A 831 -23.28 6.98 8.60
C ARG A 831 -23.24 5.84 9.61
N ILE A 832 -23.63 6.05 10.87
CA ILE A 832 -23.76 4.95 11.85
C ILE A 832 -24.80 3.93 11.40
N ASP A 833 -25.94 4.39 10.88
CA ASP A 833 -26.98 3.49 10.37
C ASP A 833 -26.46 2.64 9.19
N LEU A 834 -25.65 3.23 8.31
CA LEU A 834 -24.96 2.51 7.23
C LEU A 834 -23.96 1.48 7.79
N LEU A 835 -23.09 1.85 8.73
CA LEU A 835 -22.12 0.93 9.34
C LEU A 835 -22.84 -0.29 9.95
N ARG A 836 -23.93 -0.06 10.69
CA ARG A 836 -24.74 -1.16 11.25
C ARG A 836 -25.36 -2.03 10.17
N ALA A 837 -25.92 -1.43 9.13
CA ALA A 837 -26.53 -2.18 8.04
C ALA A 837 -25.52 -3.09 7.32
N ARG A 838 -24.25 -2.69 7.21
CA ARG A 838 -23.22 -3.54 6.61
C ARG A 838 -22.69 -4.61 7.57
N ALA A 839 -22.63 -4.32 8.87
CA ALA A 839 -22.37 -5.35 9.87
C ALA A 839 -23.48 -6.41 9.92
N ASP A 840 -24.76 -6.02 9.81
CA ASP A 840 -25.88 -6.95 9.68
C ASP A 840 -25.79 -7.82 8.40
N ALA A 841 -25.08 -7.34 7.37
CA ALA A 841 -24.81 -8.09 6.14
C ALA A 841 -23.56 -9.00 6.23
N GLY A 842 -22.86 -9.02 7.36
CA GLY A 842 -21.64 -9.82 7.57
C GLY A 842 -20.39 -9.26 6.90
N GLU A 843 -20.41 -8.00 6.47
CA GLU A 843 -19.31 -7.40 5.70
C GLU A 843 -18.23 -6.73 6.54
N CYS A 844 -18.50 -6.50 7.82
CA CYS A 844 -17.57 -5.93 8.78
C CYS A 844 -17.99 -6.37 10.19
N ASP A 845 -17.05 -6.35 11.13
CA ASP A 845 -17.40 -6.28 12.55
C ASP A 845 -17.55 -4.81 12.94
N LEU A 846 -18.68 -4.44 13.56
CA LEU A 846 -18.90 -3.06 14.00
C LEU A 846 -18.52 -2.93 15.48
N VAL A 847 -17.47 -2.15 15.74
CA VAL A 847 -16.99 -1.83 17.09
C VAL A 847 -17.28 -0.38 17.46
N VAL A 848 -17.39 -0.12 18.76
CA VAL A 848 -17.48 1.24 19.31
C VAL A 848 -16.46 1.39 20.43
N LYS A 849 -15.62 2.43 20.35
CA LYS A 849 -14.74 2.84 21.45
C LYS A 849 -15.12 4.25 21.93
N GLY A 850 -15.07 4.49 23.23
CA GLY A 850 -15.31 5.80 23.83
C GLY A 850 -15.03 5.78 25.33
N SER A 851 -15.23 6.90 26.02
CA SER A 851 -14.99 6.97 27.45
C SER A 851 -16.27 6.78 28.28
N HIS A 852 -16.23 5.91 29.29
CA HIS A 852 -17.27 5.78 30.32
C HIS A 852 -16.66 6.08 31.70
N ASP A 853 -17.23 7.03 32.44
CA ASP A 853 -16.84 7.35 33.83
C ASP A 853 -15.33 7.50 34.10
N HIS A 854 -14.60 8.04 33.10
CA HIS A 854 -13.14 8.29 33.07
C HIS A 854 -12.25 7.12 32.62
N GLU A 855 -12.83 5.98 32.28
CA GLU A 855 -12.17 4.79 31.72
C GLU A 855 -12.54 4.61 30.24
N THR A 856 -11.73 3.85 29.52
CA THR A 856 -12.02 3.47 28.13
C THR A 856 -13.08 2.37 28.16
N ALA A 857 -14.05 2.43 27.27
CA ALA A 857 -15.06 1.39 27.11
C ALA A 857 -15.15 0.98 25.63
N GLY A 858 -15.11 -0.33 25.41
CA GLY A 858 -15.25 -1.00 24.14
C GLY A 858 -16.58 -1.73 24.01
N PHE A 859 -17.11 -1.77 22.80
CA PHE A 859 -18.33 -2.49 22.46
C PHE A 859 -18.21 -3.17 21.11
N LEU A 860 -18.83 -4.34 20.98
CA LEU A 860 -18.96 -5.09 19.73
C LEU A 860 -20.43 -5.29 19.38
N TYR A 861 -20.81 -5.00 18.15
CA TYR A 861 -22.14 -5.24 17.62
C TYR A 861 -22.39 -6.74 17.44
N VAL A 862 -23.53 -7.23 17.93
CA VAL A 862 -23.91 -8.66 17.87
C VAL A 862 -25.23 -8.90 17.14
N GLY A 863 -25.66 -7.93 16.32
CA GLY A 863 -26.92 -8.00 15.58
C GLY A 863 -28.13 -7.44 16.34
N ALA A 864 -29.25 -7.30 15.63
CA ALA A 864 -30.54 -6.84 16.17
C ALA A 864 -30.49 -5.50 16.94
N GLY A 865 -29.54 -4.62 16.60
CA GLY A 865 -29.37 -3.32 17.27
C GLY A 865 -28.70 -3.40 18.65
N LEU A 866 -28.09 -4.52 19.01
CA LEU A 866 -27.45 -4.77 20.31
C LEU A 866 -25.92 -4.79 20.20
N PHE A 867 -25.29 -4.32 21.26
CA PHE A 867 -23.85 -4.35 21.48
C PHE A 867 -23.54 -5.03 22.81
N VAL A 868 -22.48 -5.83 22.85
CA VAL A 868 -21.89 -6.33 24.10
C VAL A 868 -20.72 -5.43 24.47
N GLY A 869 -20.51 -5.19 25.77
CA GLY A 869 -19.40 -4.39 26.27
C GLY A 869 -18.18 -5.23 26.62
N ASP A 870 -17.06 -4.56 26.87
CA ASP A 870 -15.80 -5.10 27.38
C ASP A 870 -15.83 -5.53 28.87
N ARG A 871 -17.01 -5.65 29.47
CA ARG A 871 -17.23 -6.25 30.79
C ARG A 871 -18.26 -7.36 30.70
N LEU A 872 -17.94 -8.55 31.19
CA LEU A 872 -18.83 -9.71 31.14
C LEU A 872 -20.07 -9.54 32.02
N CYS A 873 -19.96 -8.77 33.09
CA CYS A 873 -21.08 -8.50 34.00
C CYS A 873 -22.14 -7.55 33.40
N ASP A 874 -21.78 -6.79 32.36
CA ASP A 874 -22.67 -5.83 31.72
C ASP A 874 -23.67 -6.50 30.77
N ALA A 875 -24.94 -6.11 30.91
CA ALA A 875 -25.97 -6.54 29.98
C ALA A 875 -25.79 -5.90 28.59
N PRO A 876 -26.13 -6.61 27.49
CA PRO A 876 -26.08 -6.03 26.15
C PRO A 876 -26.84 -4.70 26.06
N ILE A 877 -26.23 -3.71 25.41
CA ILE A 877 -26.75 -2.35 25.28
C ILE A 877 -27.31 -2.11 23.87
N ARG A 878 -28.43 -1.39 23.78
CA ARG A 878 -29.01 -0.99 22.48
C ARG A 878 -28.24 0.18 21.87
N ASP A 879 -28.13 0.21 20.55
CA ASP A 879 -27.57 1.35 19.78
C ASP A 879 -28.13 2.71 20.24
N ALA A 880 -29.45 2.82 20.39
CA ALA A 880 -30.09 4.06 20.85
C ALA A 880 -29.60 4.52 22.24
N ALA A 881 -29.27 3.58 23.13
CA ALA A 881 -28.72 3.89 24.44
C ALA A 881 -27.24 4.33 24.35
N LEU A 882 -26.43 3.71 23.48
CA LEU A 882 -25.07 4.18 23.18
C LEU A 882 -25.09 5.60 22.61
N ARG A 883 -25.91 5.88 21.59
CA ARG A 883 -26.05 7.23 21.02
C ARG A 883 -26.48 8.27 22.07
N HIS A 884 -27.33 7.87 23.01
CA HIS A 884 -27.71 8.73 24.13
C HIS A 884 -26.52 9.02 25.08
N ARG A 885 -25.58 8.08 25.30
CA ARG A 885 -24.34 8.35 26.05
C ARG A 885 -23.54 9.47 25.38
N ALA A 886 -23.47 9.49 24.05
CA ALA A 886 -22.76 10.53 23.30
C ALA A 886 -23.33 11.95 23.40
N SER A 887 -24.58 12.10 23.85
CA SER A 887 -25.15 13.42 24.14
C SER A 887 -24.62 14.07 25.42
N ARG A 888 -23.93 13.31 26.27
CA ARG A 888 -23.36 13.81 27.54
C ARG A 888 -22.08 14.60 27.29
N ASN A 889 -21.66 15.36 28.29
CA ASN A 889 -20.35 16.01 28.24
C ASN A 889 -19.25 14.95 28.32
N ARG A 890 -18.25 15.02 27.41
CA ARG A 890 -17.16 14.02 27.32
C ARG A 890 -17.66 12.59 27.03
N GLY A 891 -18.77 12.47 26.30
CA GLY A 891 -19.39 11.19 25.96
C GLY A 891 -19.05 10.70 24.56
N GLU A 892 -18.06 11.27 23.89
CA GLU A 892 -17.76 10.98 22.47
C GLU A 892 -17.58 9.47 22.24
N LEU A 893 -18.23 8.96 21.20
CA LEU A 893 -18.19 7.55 20.80
C LEU A 893 -17.73 7.42 19.36
N THR A 894 -16.72 6.61 19.10
CA THR A 894 -16.21 6.33 17.76
C THR A 894 -16.67 4.96 17.30
N TYR A 895 -17.44 4.93 16.21
CA TYR A 895 -17.93 3.72 15.56
C TYR A 895 -17.00 3.38 14.38
N THR A 896 -16.58 2.12 14.27
CA THR A 896 -15.68 1.65 13.21
C THR A 896 -16.17 0.31 12.66
N CYS A 897 -16.28 0.18 11.35
CA CYS A 897 -16.34 -1.14 10.70
C CYS A 897 -14.92 -1.67 10.55
N VAL A 898 -14.58 -2.74 11.25
CA VAL A 898 -13.27 -3.41 11.16
C VAL A 898 -13.37 -4.67 10.29
N PRO A 899 -12.24 -5.23 9.83
CA PRO A 899 -12.28 -6.49 9.07
C PRO A 899 -13.07 -7.57 9.81
N PRO A 900 -13.90 -8.37 9.12
CA PRO A 900 -14.58 -9.51 9.74
C PRO A 900 -13.61 -10.41 10.51
N GLY A 901 -13.99 -10.82 11.72
CA GLY A 901 -13.14 -11.63 12.62
C GLY A 901 -12.27 -10.79 13.58
N SER A 902 -12.02 -9.53 13.28
CA SER A 902 -11.21 -8.63 14.14
C SER A 902 -12.01 -7.96 15.27
N GLY A 903 -13.34 -8.10 15.29
CA GLY A 903 -14.23 -7.36 16.19
C GLY A 903 -14.02 -7.62 17.67
N VAL A 904 -13.73 -8.87 18.05
CA VAL A 904 -13.44 -9.22 19.46
C VAL A 904 -12.14 -8.53 19.89
N ARG A 905 -11.07 -8.71 19.11
CA ARG A 905 -9.77 -8.11 19.41
C ARG A 905 -9.85 -6.59 19.55
N ILE A 906 -10.40 -5.93 18.54
CA ILE A 906 -10.43 -4.47 18.51
C ILE A 906 -11.47 -3.91 19.48
N GLY A 907 -12.57 -4.64 19.73
CA GLY A 907 -13.72 -4.17 20.49
C GLY A 907 -13.67 -4.49 21.98
N LEU A 908 -13.21 -5.67 22.37
CA LEU A 908 -13.48 -6.27 23.68
C LEU A 908 -12.27 -6.87 24.42
N ASP A 909 -11.27 -7.38 23.69
CA ASP A 909 -10.16 -8.21 24.24
C ASP A 909 -8.89 -7.92 23.40
N ARG A 910 -8.19 -6.86 23.75
CA ARG A 910 -7.14 -6.23 22.93
C ARG A 910 -5.92 -7.12 22.71
N ASP A 911 -5.57 -7.98 23.67
CA ASP A 911 -4.41 -8.87 23.57
C ASP A 911 -4.77 -10.32 23.19
N GLY A 912 -6.06 -10.67 23.20
CA GLY A 912 -6.57 -11.94 22.73
C GLY A 912 -6.36 -13.09 23.71
N ASP A 913 -6.18 -12.80 25.00
CA ASP A 913 -5.97 -13.81 26.04
C ASP A 913 -7.28 -14.49 26.50
N GLY A 914 -8.44 -13.98 26.05
CA GLY A 914 -9.76 -14.50 26.34
C GLY A 914 -10.48 -13.80 27.51
N PHE A 915 -9.85 -12.83 28.16
CA PHE A 915 -10.45 -11.92 29.12
C PHE A 915 -10.81 -10.60 28.42
N ARG A 916 -11.79 -9.85 28.97
CA ARG A 916 -12.21 -8.60 28.33
C ARG A 916 -11.48 -7.42 28.97
N ASP A 917 -11.13 -6.43 28.15
CA ASP A 917 -10.36 -5.23 28.55
C ASP A 917 -10.88 -4.61 29.85
N GLY A 918 -12.20 -4.47 29.99
CA GLY A 918 -12.81 -3.82 31.14
C GLY A 918 -12.84 -4.69 32.40
N ASP A 919 -12.95 -6.01 32.27
CA ASP A 919 -12.87 -6.93 33.42
C ASP A 919 -11.42 -7.00 33.95
N GLU A 920 -10.44 -6.92 33.04
CA GLU A 920 -9.02 -6.82 33.37
C GLU A 920 -8.65 -5.53 34.10
N GLU A 921 -9.10 -4.38 33.58
CA GLU A 921 -8.89 -3.09 34.24
C GLU A 921 -9.51 -3.07 35.66
N ASP A 922 -10.69 -3.68 35.83
CA ASP A 922 -11.40 -3.75 37.12
C ASP A 922 -10.62 -4.58 38.18
N GLU A 923 -9.91 -5.63 37.75
CA GLU A 923 -9.07 -6.49 38.61
C GLU A 923 -7.59 -6.05 38.67
N GLY A 924 -7.21 -5.06 37.84
CA GLY A 924 -5.88 -4.45 37.81
C GLY A 924 -4.84 -5.21 37.00
N SER A 925 -5.26 -6.07 36.07
CA SER A 925 -4.41 -6.64 35.02
C SER A 925 -4.24 -5.64 33.86
N ASP A 926 -3.50 -6.03 32.81
CA ASP A 926 -3.07 -5.10 31.75
C ASP A 926 -3.59 -5.62 30.41
N PRO A 927 -4.63 -4.98 29.81
CA PRO A 927 -5.25 -5.41 28.54
C PRO A 927 -4.34 -5.35 27.30
N ALA A 928 -3.05 -5.12 27.50
CA ALA A 928 -2.02 -5.07 26.48
C ALA A 928 -0.93 -6.13 26.70
N ASP A 929 -1.08 -6.98 27.72
CA ASP A 929 -0.14 -8.03 28.08
C ASP A 929 -0.90 -9.34 28.28
N PRO A 930 -0.87 -10.26 27.29
CA PRO A 930 -1.63 -11.51 27.36
C PRO A 930 -1.13 -12.48 28.45
N SER A 931 -0.10 -12.10 29.21
CA SER A 931 0.36 -12.82 30.40
C SER A 931 -0.16 -12.24 31.72
N SER A 932 -0.83 -11.09 31.66
CA SER A 932 -1.41 -10.35 32.77
C SER A 932 -2.91 -10.61 32.82
N THR A 933 -3.33 -11.66 33.54
CA THR A 933 -4.74 -12.09 33.59
C THR A 933 -5.40 -11.81 34.96
N PRO A 934 -6.74 -11.64 35.04
CA PRO A 934 -7.50 -11.39 36.28
C PRO A 934 -7.43 -12.44 37.39
#